data_AF-A0A1Q5L3I0-F1
#
_entry.id   AF-A0A1Q5L3I0-F1
#
_cell.length_a   1.000
_cell.length_b   1.000
_cell.length_c   1.000
_cell.angle_alpha   90.00
_cell.angle_beta   90.00
_cell.angle_gamma   90.00
#
_symmetry.space_group_name_H-M   'P 1'
#
loop_
_entity.id
_entity.type
_entity.pdbx_description
1 polymer ?
#
loop_
_entity_poly.entity_id
_entity_poly.type
_entity_poly.pdbx_seq_one_letter_code
_entity_poly.pdbx_strand_id
1 'polypeptide(L)'
;MRTPNKIPALIHQTWKDADVPDHWQEWVDSWRLHHPGWGYRLWTDSDNRAFLQEHYPWFLPIYDGYPEPIMRADAIRYFLLDHFGGLYVDLDFECLRPVDSLLDGRELVLGCEPESHTRLLLARQRGLDRIVGNAFIASRPGHPFWAHVHRQLVGAHRMSGALDVTGPFFLTRAVDRAPEPSSVTVLGPEVLYPEVSPYARELFGPQEADYAQAYAVHHWSGSWVANTPGSARTSAGRRVPFWASQERHPVADGLLDLDAQRRRWAAGAPAPTVSCLMVTKDRSSTARRAIACFRAQTYSQLELVVVEDGADDTLEQHIRELGDPRIRHHRLPAEGRPLGELRNEAVARAGGPYVCQWDDDDLYDPERIETQMAAILALGADACFLARERLWWPARHKLAISCARVWEGSMVCAKDRLPRYPALRRGEDTPVAEEVVRGCRVVSIDAPELYTYVCHGGNTFDEAHFAEHFEVATEVWSEPAAYAERLLAMATRLPIAPDDITHAETGPAARTSERDPRPVLEPAPGPASERPSVLVLTPLKDAAAFLPGYVENLRSLDYPREAISLGLLEGDSTDATEDLLRELLPALEAEYRRVTLVHRDFGLRLDGPRWEPGIQRRRRSVLARARNHLLSRALADEEWVLWLDVDVTGCPPDLVQRLLGARKDIVVPHCATTAGGPTYDLNTFVLHPRAGTLNWSQWLRDGILQPPRGFGRTYLDELRGKGLVRVDSVGGTALLVRADLHRDGLVFPAFPYRQLIETEGLAAMARDMGTACWGLPDLEVLHPHHAADQAKTAVMAPSP
;
A
#
# COMPACT_ATOMS: atom_id res chain seq x y z
N MET A 1 12.24 56.16 30.86
CA MET A 1 11.86 54.94 31.62
C MET A 1 12.00 53.78 30.66
N ARG A 2 12.96 52.86 30.86
CA ARG A 2 13.10 51.67 30.01
C ARG A 2 11.86 50.80 30.25
N THR A 3 11.05 50.60 29.21
CA THR A 3 9.97 49.61 29.21
C THR A 3 10.55 48.27 29.65
N PRO A 4 9.82 47.49 30.49
CA PRO A 4 10.36 46.25 31.03
C PRO A 4 10.76 45.29 29.91
N ASN A 5 11.79 44.48 30.12
CA ASN A 5 12.20 43.33 29.28
C ASN A 5 11.10 42.24 29.27
N LYS A 6 9.85 42.60 28.96
CA LYS A 6 8.70 41.71 29.01
C LYS A 6 8.04 41.64 27.63
N ILE A 7 7.51 40.47 27.30
CA ILE A 7 6.71 40.25 26.09
C ILE A 7 5.42 41.11 26.19
N PRO A 8 5.16 42.02 25.24
CA PRO A 8 3.93 42.82 25.21
C PRO A 8 2.65 41.99 25.12
N ALA A 9 1.56 42.47 25.72
CA ALA A 9 0.23 41.89 25.59
C ALA A 9 -0.40 42.28 24.24
N LEU A 10 0.17 41.76 23.14
CA LEU A 10 -0.21 42.06 21.76
C LEU A 10 -0.15 40.78 20.92
N ILE A 11 -1.24 40.47 20.22
CA ILE A 11 -1.37 39.31 19.33
C ILE A 11 -1.27 39.76 17.88
N HIS A 12 -0.45 39.06 17.11
CA HIS A 12 -0.25 39.23 15.68
C HIS A 12 -0.66 37.96 14.94
N GLN A 13 -1.46 38.13 13.89
CA GLN A 13 -1.74 37.09 12.91
C GLN A 13 -1.64 37.70 11.51
N THR A 14 -1.36 36.89 10.49
CA THR A 14 -1.27 37.36 9.11
C THR A 14 -2.24 36.60 8.22
N TRP A 15 -2.83 37.30 7.24
CA TRP A 15 -3.60 36.70 6.16
C TRP A 15 -3.36 37.47 4.86
N LYS A 16 -3.77 36.90 3.73
CA LYS A 16 -3.67 37.58 2.43
C LYS A 16 -4.42 38.93 2.41
N ASP A 17 -5.59 38.97 3.02
CA ASP A 17 -6.53 40.10 3.05
C ASP A 17 -7.34 40.10 4.37
N ALA A 18 -8.35 40.96 4.48
CA ALA A 18 -9.19 41.05 5.67
C ALA A 18 -10.23 39.92 5.77
N ASP A 19 -10.41 39.12 4.72
CA ASP A 19 -11.46 38.10 4.61
C ASP A 19 -10.90 36.73 5.02
N VAL A 20 -10.80 36.51 6.33
CA VAL A 20 -10.42 35.22 6.92
C VAL A 20 -11.56 34.20 6.70
N PRO A 21 -11.28 32.96 6.29
CA PRO A 21 -12.32 31.94 6.13
C PRO A 21 -13.08 31.65 7.42
N ASP A 22 -14.40 31.50 7.34
CA ASP A 22 -15.28 31.29 8.52
C ASP A 22 -14.83 30.14 9.42
N HIS A 23 -14.35 29.04 8.84
CA HIS A 23 -13.90 27.86 9.58
C HIS A 23 -12.57 28.07 10.33
N TRP A 24 -11.82 29.13 10.04
CA TRP A 24 -10.63 29.52 10.83
C TRP A 24 -10.96 30.65 11.81
N GLN A 25 -12.10 31.32 11.64
CA GLN A 25 -12.51 32.42 12.51
C GLN A 25 -12.71 31.95 13.95
N GLU A 26 -13.19 30.72 14.16
CA GLU A 26 -13.32 30.12 15.51
C GLU A 26 -11.97 30.04 16.23
N TRP A 27 -10.90 29.63 15.54
CA TRP A 27 -9.56 29.55 16.10
C TRP A 27 -8.95 30.93 16.34
N VAL A 28 -9.14 31.87 15.42
CA VAL A 28 -8.76 33.28 15.60
C VAL A 28 -9.44 33.89 16.82
N ASP A 29 -10.74 33.67 16.99
CA ASP A 29 -11.52 34.22 18.09
C ASP A 29 -11.16 33.57 19.42
N SER A 30 -10.73 32.31 19.44
CA SER A 30 -10.25 31.63 20.66
C SER A 30 -9.11 32.42 21.34
N TRP A 31 -8.17 32.97 20.57
CA TRP A 31 -7.08 33.79 21.11
C TRP A 31 -7.56 35.07 21.78
N ARG A 32 -8.56 35.74 21.17
CA ARG A 32 -9.16 36.96 21.71
C ARG A 32 -10.01 36.67 22.94
N LEU A 33 -10.73 35.54 22.93
CA LEU A 33 -11.58 35.09 24.03
C LEU A 33 -10.76 34.81 25.29
N HIS A 34 -9.62 34.13 25.14
CA HIS A 34 -8.73 33.83 26.26
C HIS A 34 -7.88 35.02 26.72
N HIS A 35 -7.77 36.08 25.91
CA HIS A 35 -6.95 37.26 26.21
C HIS A 35 -7.69 38.60 25.95
N PRO A 36 -8.81 38.87 26.63
CA PRO A 36 -9.66 40.05 26.35
C PRO A 36 -8.97 41.40 26.62
N GLY A 37 -7.88 41.40 27.39
CA GLY A 37 -7.08 42.60 27.69
C GLY A 37 -5.88 42.81 26.77
N TRP A 38 -5.63 41.91 25.83
CA TRP A 38 -4.49 42.01 24.91
C TRP A 38 -4.88 42.77 23.65
N GLY A 39 -3.95 43.54 23.10
CA GLY A 39 -4.10 44.10 21.76
C GLY A 39 -4.13 42.99 20.72
N TYR A 40 -4.83 43.21 19.60
CA TYR A 40 -4.88 42.26 18.49
C TYR A 40 -4.67 43.00 17.17
N ARG A 41 -3.88 42.42 16.26
CA ARG A 41 -3.72 42.92 14.90
C ARG A 41 -3.62 41.79 13.88
N LEU A 42 -4.56 41.77 12.94
CA LEU A 42 -4.46 41.02 11.69
C LEU A 42 -3.70 41.88 10.67
N TRP A 43 -2.69 41.31 10.04
CA TRP A 43 -1.89 41.96 9.02
C TRP A 43 -2.16 41.34 7.65
N THR A 44 -2.58 42.16 6.68
CA THR A 44 -2.76 41.73 5.29
C THR A 44 -1.43 41.68 4.55
N ASP A 45 -1.35 41.02 3.38
CA ASP A 45 -0.15 41.04 2.54
C ASP A 45 0.28 42.47 2.16
N SER A 46 -0.70 43.35 1.94
CA SER A 46 -0.47 44.77 1.69
C SER A 46 0.14 45.46 2.91
N ASP A 47 -0.40 45.22 4.10
CA ASP A 47 0.13 45.79 5.35
C ASP A 47 1.56 45.31 5.62
N ASN A 48 1.80 44.01 5.41
CA ASN A 48 3.10 43.36 5.60
C ASN A 48 4.17 43.99 4.71
N ARG A 49 3.87 44.15 3.42
CA ARG A 49 4.80 44.76 2.47
C ARG A 49 5.03 46.25 2.77
N ALA A 50 3.97 47.00 3.12
CA ALA A 50 4.09 48.41 3.49
C ALA A 50 4.95 48.60 4.75
N PHE A 51 4.75 47.75 5.76
CA PHE A 51 5.55 47.74 6.99
C PHE A 51 7.04 47.49 6.71
N LEU A 52 7.38 46.51 5.85
CA LEU A 52 8.77 46.28 5.46
C LEU A 52 9.35 47.45 4.67
N GLN A 53 8.56 48.05 3.78
CA GLN A 53 9.01 49.22 3.03
C GLN A 53 9.33 50.41 3.94
N GLU A 54 8.56 50.61 5.00
CA GLU A 54 8.75 51.70 5.96
C GLU A 54 9.92 51.44 6.92
N HIS A 55 10.00 50.25 7.50
CA HIS A 55 10.90 49.98 8.63
C HIS A 55 12.12 49.11 8.27
N TYR A 56 12.04 48.29 7.23
CA TYR A 56 13.10 47.36 6.81
C TYR A 56 13.33 47.36 5.28
N PRO A 57 13.49 48.54 4.64
CA PRO A 57 13.53 48.65 3.17
C PRO A 57 14.69 47.86 2.54
N TRP A 58 15.75 47.58 3.30
CA TRP A 58 16.89 46.79 2.87
C TRP A 58 16.54 45.32 2.59
N PHE A 59 15.49 44.78 3.23
CA PHE A 59 15.06 43.39 3.04
C PHE A 59 14.00 43.25 1.94
N LEU A 60 13.35 44.35 1.56
CA LEU A 60 12.25 44.35 0.60
C LEU A 60 12.59 43.67 -0.75
N PRO A 61 13.80 43.83 -1.33
CA PRO A 61 14.17 43.10 -2.56
C PRO A 61 14.21 41.58 -2.39
N ILE A 62 14.59 41.09 -1.21
CA ILE A 62 14.60 39.66 -0.89
C ILE A 62 13.17 39.18 -0.66
N TYR A 63 12.38 39.95 0.09
CA TYR A 63 10.98 39.65 0.39
C TYR A 63 10.10 39.57 -0.87
N ASP A 64 10.21 40.57 -1.75
CA ASP A 64 9.51 40.61 -3.04
C ASP A 64 10.04 39.52 -3.99
N GLY A 65 11.30 39.12 -3.83
CA GLY A 65 11.95 38.08 -4.63
C GLY A 65 11.57 36.65 -4.25
N TYR A 66 10.85 36.42 -3.15
CA TYR A 66 10.45 35.07 -2.77
C TYR A 66 9.45 34.47 -3.78
N PRO A 67 9.66 33.23 -4.25
CA PRO A 67 8.81 32.62 -5.27
C PRO A 67 7.44 32.21 -4.73
N GLU A 68 7.34 31.84 -3.45
CA GLU A 68 6.13 31.30 -2.85
C GLU A 68 5.55 32.29 -1.82
N PRO A 69 4.22 32.57 -1.82
CA PRO A 69 3.59 33.47 -0.85
C PRO A 69 3.85 33.08 0.61
N ILE A 70 3.91 31.77 0.90
CA ILE A 70 4.15 31.29 2.25
C ILE A 70 5.52 31.71 2.81
N MET A 71 6.54 31.88 1.96
CA MET A 71 7.85 32.38 2.40
C MET A 71 7.78 33.83 2.88
N ARG A 72 6.88 34.63 2.30
CA ARG A 72 6.62 36.00 2.75
C ARG A 72 5.90 36.01 4.10
N ALA A 73 4.87 35.17 4.26
CA ALA A 73 4.13 35.01 5.51
C ALA A 73 5.02 34.50 6.67
N ASP A 74 6.00 33.65 6.37
CA ASP A 74 7.04 33.28 7.33
C ASP A 74 7.97 34.43 7.66
N ALA A 75 8.55 35.07 6.64
CA ALA A 75 9.57 36.06 6.87
C ALA A 75 9.04 37.22 7.72
N ILE A 76 7.83 37.69 7.41
CA ILE A 76 7.25 38.87 8.06
C ILE A 76 7.07 38.70 9.56
N ARG A 77 6.71 37.50 10.05
CA ARG A 77 6.47 37.26 11.48
C ARG A 77 7.69 37.58 12.35
N TYR A 78 8.89 37.36 11.82
CA TYR A 78 10.15 37.68 12.50
C TYR A 78 10.35 39.20 12.65
N PHE A 79 10.02 39.98 11.62
CA PHE A 79 10.16 41.44 11.66
C PHE A 79 9.08 42.11 12.51
N LEU A 80 7.86 41.57 12.52
CA LEU A 80 6.79 42.04 13.39
C LEU A 80 7.18 41.89 14.86
N LEU A 81 7.73 40.72 15.23
CA LEU A 81 8.18 40.44 16.59
C LEU A 81 9.43 41.21 17.00
N ASP A 82 10.36 41.49 16.07
CA ASP A 82 11.50 42.37 16.36
C ASP A 82 11.03 43.80 16.66
N HIS A 83 10.08 44.31 15.88
CA HIS A 83 9.63 45.70 15.98
C HIS A 83 8.65 45.94 17.13
N PHE A 84 7.56 45.17 17.19
CA PHE A 84 6.49 45.36 18.15
C PHE A 84 6.63 44.45 19.39
N GLY A 85 7.31 43.31 19.25
CA GLY A 85 7.20 42.21 20.20
C GLY A 85 5.80 41.60 20.21
N GLY A 86 5.44 40.93 21.29
CA GLY A 86 4.14 40.31 21.48
C GLY A 86 4.16 38.83 21.12
N LEU A 87 2.98 38.30 20.81
CA LEU A 87 2.73 36.94 20.38
C LEU A 87 2.34 36.95 18.91
N TYR A 88 3.11 36.28 18.07
CA TYR A 88 2.67 35.87 16.74
C TYR A 88 2.11 34.45 16.80
N VAL A 89 0.97 34.24 16.15
CA VAL A 89 0.37 32.92 15.99
C VAL A 89 -0.30 32.77 14.62
N ASP A 90 -0.20 31.59 14.00
CA ASP A 90 -0.90 31.31 12.74
C ASP A 90 -2.43 31.23 12.93
N LEU A 91 -3.20 31.35 11.85
CA LEU A 91 -4.67 31.36 11.91
C LEU A 91 -5.27 29.99 12.25
N ASP A 92 -4.55 28.91 11.92
CA ASP A 92 -4.90 27.52 12.20
C ASP A 92 -4.36 27.00 13.54
N PHE A 93 -4.11 27.93 14.46
CA PHE A 93 -3.73 27.64 15.83
C PHE A 93 -4.88 27.99 16.78
N GLU A 94 -5.39 27.00 17.51
CA GLU A 94 -6.45 27.18 18.49
C GLU A 94 -5.86 27.43 19.88
N CYS A 95 -6.36 28.45 20.58
CA CYS A 95 -6.03 28.73 21.96
C CYS A 95 -6.95 27.95 22.88
N LEU A 96 -6.39 27.14 23.79
CA LEU A 96 -7.18 26.36 24.75
C LEU A 96 -7.28 27.03 26.13
N ARG A 97 -6.31 27.88 26.48
CA ARG A 97 -6.27 28.62 27.75
C ARG A 97 -5.30 29.81 27.70
N PRO A 98 -5.39 30.77 28.62
CA PRO A 98 -4.52 31.95 28.63
C PRO A 98 -3.03 31.58 28.75
N VAL A 99 -2.17 32.25 27.98
CA VAL A 99 -0.72 32.00 27.94
C VAL A 99 0.09 32.94 28.85
N ASP A 100 -0.55 33.81 29.65
CA ASP A 100 0.15 34.77 30.51
C ASP A 100 1.18 34.11 31.43
N SER A 101 0.82 32.99 32.07
CA SER A 101 1.73 32.20 32.91
C SER A 101 2.86 31.55 32.12
N LEU A 102 2.61 31.23 30.84
CA LEU A 102 3.60 30.64 29.94
C LEU A 102 4.63 31.68 29.50
N LEU A 103 4.29 32.97 29.49
CA LEU A 103 5.19 34.04 29.05
C LEU A 103 5.87 34.79 30.22
N ASP A 104 5.41 34.59 31.46
CA ASP A 104 5.91 35.35 32.59
C ASP A 104 7.41 35.12 32.85
N GLY A 105 8.14 36.23 33.02
CA GLY A 105 9.60 36.21 33.22
C GLY A 105 10.44 35.79 32.02
N ARG A 106 9.86 35.58 30.83
CA ARG A 106 10.57 35.14 29.61
C ARG A 106 10.70 36.27 28.59
N GLU A 107 11.80 36.27 27.83
CA GLU A 107 12.06 37.28 26.80
C GLU A 107 11.73 36.81 25.37
N LEU A 108 11.90 35.50 25.10
CA LEU A 108 11.57 34.85 23.84
C LEU A 108 11.07 33.42 24.12
N VAL A 109 9.91 33.06 23.59
CA VAL A 109 9.25 31.76 23.75
C VAL A 109 8.88 31.20 22.38
N LEU A 110 9.27 29.95 22.15
CA LEU A 110 9.05 29.16 20.95
C LEU A 110 8.50 27.79 21.34
N GLY A 111 7.88 27.06 20.41
CA GLY A 111 7.46 25.68 20.63
C GLY A 111 8.24 24.69 19.77
N CYS A 112 8.56 23.53 20.34
CA CYS A 112 9.07 22.40 19.59
C CYS A 112 7.91 21.59 19.02
N GLU A 113 8.01 21.18 17.76
CA GLU A 113 7.11 20.23 17.16
C GLU A 113 7.35 18.80 17.72
N PRO A 114 6.39 17.87 17.57
CA PRO A 114 6.54 16.50 18.03
C PRO A 114 7.76 15.78 17.43
N GLU A 115 8.38 14.89 18.21
CA GLU A 115 9.55 14.12 17.77
C GLU A 115 9.31 13.34 16.48
N SER A 116 8.09 12.85 16.26
CA SER A 116 7.69 12.16 15.04
C SER A 116 7.94 12.98 13.77
N HIS A 117 7.87 14.31 13.84
CA HIS A 117 8.14 15.19 12.70
C HIS A 117 9.61 15.18 12.28
N THR A 118 10.54 14.92 13.20
CA THR A 118 11.97 14.75 12.88
C THR A 118 12.25 13.49 12.07
N ARG A 119 11.34 12.51 12.14
CA ARG A 119 11.42 11.24 11.39
C ARG A 119 10.93 11.38 9.95
N LEU A 120 10.28 12.49 9.60
CA LEU A 120 9.92 12.82 8.22
C LEU A 120 11.20 13.07 7.40
N LEU A 121 11.21 12.68 6.13
CA LEU A 121 12.43 12.76 5.31
C LEU A 121 13.02 14.15 5.22
N LEU A 122 12.16 15.15 4.99
CA LEU A 122 12.63 16.51 4.76
C LEU A 122 13.44 16.98 5.98
N ALA A 123 13.06 16.56 7.20
CA ALA A 123 13.81 16.80 8.42
C ALA A 123 15.05 15.88 8.54
N ARG A 124 14.94 14.57 8.28
CA ARG A 124 16.07 13.62 8.34
C ARG A 124 17.19 13.96 7.35
N GLN A 125 16.86 14.36 6.12
CA GLN A 125 17.82 14.81 5.10
C GLN A 125 18.61 16.05 5.52
N ARG A 126 18.07 16.83 6.45
CA ARG A 126 18.70 18.03 7.01
C ARG A 126 19.40 17.77 8.35
N GLY A 127 19.36 16.53 8.84
CA GLY A 127 19.98 16.13 10.10
C GLY A 127 19.41 16.90 11.29
N LEU A 128 18.09 17.17 11.28
CA LEU A 128 17.43 17.89 12.36
C LEU A 128 16.98 16.92 13.45
N ASP A 129 17.57 17.04 14.63
CA ASP A 129 17.23 16.23 15.81
C ASP A 129 15.99 16.76 16.57
N ARG A 130 15.55 17.96 16.22
CA ARG A 130 14.32 18.61 16.70
C ARG A 130 13.83 19.59 15.64
N ILE A 131 12.56 20.00 15.71
CA ILE A 131 12.00 21.05 14.86
C ILE A 131 11.36 22.10 15.76
N VAL A 132 11.85 23.33 15.65
CA VAL A 132 11.23 24.50 16.29
C VAL A 132 10.18 25.05 15.33
N GLY A 133 8.92 24.95 15.73
CA GLY A 133 7.79 25.46 14.95
C GLY A 133 7.84 26.98 14.86
N ASN A 134 7.46 27.53 13.71
CA ASN A 134 7.39 28.97 13.50
C ASN A 134 5.95 29.51 13.60
N ALA A 135 4.97 28.65 13.89
CA ALA A 135 3.55 28.98 13.96
C ALA A 135 3.10 29.59 15.30
N PHE A 136 3.91 29.46 16.36
CA PHE A 136 3.73 30.17 17.65
C PHE A 136 5.07 30.75 18.09
N ILE A 137 5.15 32.06 18.22
CA ILE A 137 6.38 32.75 18.66
C ILE A 137 6.01 33.96 19.51
N ALA A 138 6.55 34.06 20.72
CA ALA A 138 6.35 35.22 21.58
C ALA A 138 7.69 35.87 21.94
N SER A 139 7.82 37.19 21.79
CA SER A 139 9.08 37.90 22.02
C SER A 139 8.86 39.29 22.58
N ARG A 140 9.79 39.78 23.40
CA ARG A 140 9.92 41.22 23.61
C ARG A 140 10.43 41.90 22.34
N PRO A 141 10.12 43.20 22.11
CA PRO A 141 10.69 43.93 20.99
C PRO A 141 12.23 44.05 21.14
N GLY A 142 12.94 44.05 20.01
CA GLY A 142 14.39 44.20 19.95
C GLY A 142 15.18 43.10 20.66
N HIS A 143 14.67 41.87 20.71
CA HIS A 143 15.42 40.75 21.27
C HIS A 143 16.64 40.41 20.37
N PRO A 144 17.86 40.23 20.91
CA PRO A 144 19.09 40.04 20.11
C PRO A 144 19.04 38.87 19.11
N PHE A 145 18.19 37.87 19.38
CA PHE A 145 17.93 36.76 18.47
C PHE A 145 17.45 37.22 17.08
N TRP A 146 16.64 38.28 17.00
CA TRP A 146 16.10 38.75 15.71
C TRP A 146 17.16 39.32 14.79
N ALA A 147 18.13 40.05 15.33
CA ALA A 147 19.30 40.49 14.56
C ALA A 147 20.10 39.30 14.00
N HIS A 148 20.14 38.18 14.73
CA HIS A 148 20.74 36.94 14.25
C HIS A 148 19.90 36.27 13.15
N VAL A 149 18.58 36.16 13.34
CA VAL A 149 17.63 35.64 12.34
C VAL A 149 17.68 36.44 11.04
N HIS A 150 17.64 37.78 11.10
CA HIS A 150 17.69 38.66 9.93
C HIS A 150 18.96 38.42 9.09
N ARG A 151 20.12 38.25 9.73
CA ARG A 151 21.37 37.91 9.01
C ARG A 151 21.29 36.55 8.34
N GLN A 152 20.67 35.56 8.98
CA GLN A 152 20.53 34.23 8.39
C GLN A 152 19.54 34.21 7.22
N LEU A 153 18.42 34.96 7.28
CA LEU A 153 17.47 35.08 6.16
C LEU A 153 18.14 35.59 4.89
N VAL A 154 19.05 36.58 5.02
CA VAL A 154 19.85 37.08 3.89
C VAL A 154 20.76 36.00 3.30
N GLY A 155 21.17 34.97 4.04
CA GLY A 155 21.88 33.82 3.47
C GLY A 155 20.92 32.78 2.89
N ALA A 156 19.83 32.51 3.61
CA ALA A 156 18.90 31.43 3.34
C ALA A 156 18.04 31.66 2.09
N HIS A 157 17.82 32.90 1.63
CA HIS A 157 17.04 33.17 0.40
C HIS A 157 17.60 32.52 -0.88
N ARG A 158 18.84 32.02 -0.85
CA ARG A 158 19.46 31.26 -1.95
C ARG A 158 19.23 29.76 -1.87
N MET A 159 18.67 29.28 -0.76
CA MET A 159 18.29 27.88 -0.58
C MET A 159 16.99 27.60 -1.34
N SER A 160 16.64 26.32 -1.47
CA SER A 160 15.41 25.89 -2.13
C SER A 160 14.43 25.32 -1.11
N GLY A 161 13.14 25.66 -1.25
CA GLY A 161 12.05 25.17 -0.40
C GLY A 161 11.75 26.07 0.79
N ALA A 162 10.46 26.34 1.02
CA ALA A 162 10.02 27.33 2.01
C ALA A 162 10.41 26.96 3.45
N LEU A 163 10.36 25.67 3.81
CA LEU A 163 10.82 25.15 5.11
C LEU A 163 12.26 25.57 5.45
N ASP A 164 13.14 25.54 4.45
CA ASP A 164 14.58 25.80 4.59
C ASP A 164 14.95 27.29 4.47
N VAL A 165 14.15 28.06 3.73
CA VAL A 165 14.41 29.47 3.41
C VAL A 165 13.91 30.38 4.54
N THR A 166 12.69 30.15 5.01
CA THR A 166 12.00 31.01 5.99
C THR A 166 11.21 30.25 7.04
N GLY A 167 10.92 28.96 6.83
CA GLY A 167 10.02 28.17 7.65
C GLY A 167 10.66 27.53 8.90
N PRO A 168 10.06 26.45 9.45
CA PRO A 168 10.50 25.86 10.71
C PRO A 168 11.92 25.26 10.66
N PHE A 169 12.43 24.78 9.52
CA PHE A 169 13.81 24.27 9.46
C PHE A 169 14.83 25.40 9.48
N PHE A 170 14.51 26.51 8.83
CA PHE A 170 15.27 27.75 8.95
C PHE A 170 15.34 28.20 10.42
N LEU A 171 14.17 28.29 11.09
CA LEU A 171 14.09 28.74 12.47
C LEU A 171 14.82 27.80 13.43
N THR A 172 14.71 26.49 13.23
CA THR A 172 15.44 25.47 14.00
C THR A 172 16.94 25.73 13.95
N ARG A 173 17.51 25.88 12.75
CA ARG A 173 18.94 26.19 12.59
C ARG A 173 19.33 27.54 13.17
N ALA A 174 18.43 28.52 13.15
CA ALA A 174 18.66 29.82 13.79
C ALA A 174 18.73 29.70 15.31
N VAL A 175 17.83 28.92 15.92
CA VAL A 175 17.85 28.63 17.35
C VAL A 175 19.12 27.87 17.74
N ASP A 176 19.46 26.81 17.00
CA ASP A 176 20.62 25.97 17.32
C ASP A 176 21.97 26.71 17.19
N ARG A 177 22.01 27.79 16.39
CA ARG A 177 23.19 28.63 16.18
C ARG A 177 23.13 29.96 16.94
N ALA A 178 22.16 30.13 17.84
CA ALA A 178 21.98 31.37 18.57
C ALA A 178 23.21 31.65 19.47
N PRO A 179 23.78 32.88 19.43
CA PRO A 179 24.99 33.21 20.17
C PRO A 179 24.80 33.27 21.70
N GLU A 180 23.57 33.45 22.19
CA GLU A 180 23.20 33.42 23.61
C GLU A 180 22.00 32.49 23.84
N PRO A 181 22.21 31.17 24.01
CA PRO A 181 21.12 30.19 24.13
C PRO A 181 20.21 30.41 25.35
N SER A 182 20.71 31.06 26.42
CA SER A 182 20.02 31.18 27.71
C SER A 182 18.81 32.14 27.72
N SER A 183 18.59 32.94 26.66
CA SER A 183 17.42 33.83 26.57
C SER A 183 16.31 33.29 25.66
N VAL A 184 16.52 32.14 25.01
CA VAL A 184 15.57 31.49 24.11
C VAL A 184 14.89 30.32 24.83
N THR A 185 13.62 30.45 25.17
CA THR A 185 12.84 29.35 25.75
C THR A 185 12.15 28.55 24.65
N VAL A 186 12.50 27.28 24.50
CA VAL A 186 11.80 26.34 23.61
C VAL A 186 10.98 25.38 24.45
N LEU A 187 9.66 25.39 24.27
CA LEU A 187 8.71 24.56 25.00
C LEU A 187 8.54 23.20 24.33
N GLY A 188 8.22 22.19 25.13
CA GLY A 188 7.93 20.84 24.63
C GLY A 188 6.64 20.81 23.79
N PRO A 189 6.52 19.80 22.90
CA PRO A 189 5.36 19.64 22.04
C PRO A 189 4.05 19.51 22.83
N GLU A 190 4.06 18.90 24.01
CA GLU A 190 2.88 18.75 24.88
C GLU A 190 2.22 20.08 25.30
N VAL A 191 2.94 21.21 25.20
CA VAL A 191 2.45 22.53 25.61
C VAL A 191 1.79 23.28 24.45
N LEU A 192 2.35 23.21 23.24
CA LEU A 192 1.94 24.04 22.09
C LEU A 192 1.62 23.24 20.82
N TYR A 193 2.15 22.03 20.68
CA TYR A 193 1.97 21.14 19.53
C TYR A 193 1.58 19.73 20.01
N PRO A 194 0.48 19.58 20.78
CA PRO A 194 0.12 18.29 21.39
C PRO A 194 -0.29 17.25 20.34
N GLU A 195 -0.63 17.70 19.13
CA GLU A 195 -0.97 16.86 17.98
C GLU A 195 0.14 16.85 16.93
N VAL A 196 0.27 15.70 16.26
CA VAL A 196 1.08 15.56 15.06
C VAL A 196 0.34 16.06 13.83
N SER A 197 1.09 16.57 12.85
CA SER A 197 0.56 17.00 11.55
C SER A 197 -0.21 15.87 10.85
N PRO A 198 -1.21 16.17 9.98
CA PRO A 198 -1.94 15.16 9.23
C PRO A 198 -1.02 14.19 8.48
N TYR A 199 0.09 14.71 7.96
CA TYR A 199 1.10 13.92 7.27
C TYR A 199 1.86 12.96 8.19
N ALA A 200 2.30 13.42 9.37
CA ALA A 200 2.91 12.56 10.36
C ALA A 200 1.91 11.55 10.97
N ARG A 201 0.63 11.93 11.09
CA ARG A 201 -0.46 11.06 11.54
C ARG A 201 -0.70 9.90 10.58
N GLU A 202 -0.64 10.17 9.27
CA GLU A 202 -0.76 9.15 8.23
C GLU A 202 0.41 8.16 8.27
N LEU A 203 1.63 8.66 8.50
CA LEU A 203 2.85 7.85 8.47
C LEU A 203 3.13 7.07 9.76
N PHE A 204 2.84 7.65 10.92
CA PHE A 204 3.22 7.10 12.23
C PHE A 204 2.02 6.71 13.10
N GLY A 205 0.79 6.89 12.60
CA GLY A 205 -0.44 6.69 13.35
C GLY A 205 -0.80 7.89 14.24
N PRO A 206 -2.01 7.88 14.84
CA PRO A 206 -2.41 8.93 15.78
C PRO A 206 -1.57 8.85 17.06
N GLN A 207 -1.16 10.02 17.56
CA GLN A 207 -0.52 10.18 18.86
C GLN A 207 -1.57 10.68 19.86
N GLU A 208 -1.66 10.04 21.03
CA GLU A 208 -2.53 10.54 22.11
C GLU A 208 -2.00 11.91 22.58
N ALA A 209 -2.86 12.92 22.46
CA ALA A 209 -2.60 14.28 22.90
C ALA A 209 -3.13 14.48 24.33
N ASP A 210 -2.25 14.88 25.26
CA ASP A 210 -2.66 15.29 26.60
C ASP A 210 -3.12 16.75 26.60
N TYR A 211 -4.39 16.97 26.26
CA TYR A 211 -4.99 18.32 26.27
C TYR A 211 -5.06 18.94 27.68
N ALA A 212 -4.84 18.19 28.75
CA ALA A 212 -4.82 18.76 30.10
C ALA A 212 -3.62 19.70 30.29
N GLN A 213 -2.50 19.44 29.61
CA GLN A 213 -1.26 20.23 29.68
C GLN A 213 -1.13 21.24 28.53
N ALA A 214 -1.84 21.03 27.42
CA ALA A 214 -1.79 21.90 26.25
C ALA A 214 -2.39 23.29 26.51
N TYR A 215 -1.66 24.32 26.08
CA TYR A 215 -2.14 25.70 26.04
C TYR A 215 -2.76 26.06 24.70
N ALA A 216 -2.33 25.39 23.63
CA ALA A 216 -2.80 25.62 22.27
C ALA A 216 -2.63 24.35 21.41
N VAL A 217 -3.31 24.32 20.27
CA VAL A 217 -3.28 23.21 19.30
C VAL A 217 -3.04 23.78 17.90
N HIS A 218 -2.11 23.18 17.16
CA HIS A 218 -1.91 23.48 15.75
C HIS A 218 -2.73 22.51 14.90
N HIS A 219 -3.62 23.03 14.04
CA HIS A 219 -4.49 22.22 13.18
C HIS A 219 -3.89 21.92 11.80
N TRP A 220 -2.76 22.55 11.44
CA TRP A 220 -2.03 22.32 10.18
C TRP A 220 -2.89 22.47 8.91
N SER A 221 -3.95 23.26 8.98
CA SER A 221 -4.93 23.46 7.90
C SER A 221 -4.39 24.33 6.77
N GLY A 222 -3.31 25.08 7.03
CA GLY A 222 -2.55 25.83 6.03
C GLY A 222 -1.24 25.18 5.60
N SER A 223 -1.03 23.88 5.89
CA SER A 223 0.30 23.25 5.82
C SER A 223 1.02 23.41 4.48
N TRP A 224 2.36 23.39 4.55
CA TRP A 224 3.36 23.45 3.46
C TRP A 224 3.13 22.50 2.27
N VAL A 225 2.18 21.57 2.41
CA VAL A 225 1.78 20.56 1.45
C VAL A 225 0.37 20.89 0.94
N ALA A 226 0.22 21.99 0.23
CA ALA A 226 -1.06 22.36 -0.35
C ALA A 226 -1.41 21.44 -1.55
N ASN A 227 -2.46 20.64 -1.38
CA ASN A 227 -3.28 20.13 -2.47
C ASN A 227 -3.88 21.31 -3.24
N THR A 228 -3.54 21.48 -4.52
CA THR A 228 -4.29 22.37 -5.43
C THR A 228 -4.92 21.52 -6.54
N PRO A 229 -6.25 21.44 -6.63
CA PRO A 229 -6.90 20.77 -7.76
C PRO A 229 -6.88 21.66 -9.01
N GLY A 230 -6.31 21.12 -10.09
CA GLY A 230 -6.74 21.29 -11.48
C GLY A 230 -6.66 22.67 -12.16
N SER A 231 -5.74 22.80 -13.11
CA SER A 231 -6.13 22.95 -14.53
C SER A 231 -4.96 22.58 -15.46
N ALA A 232 -5.30 21.91 -16.56
CA ALA A 232 -4.36 21.29 -17.48
C ALA A 232 -3.66 22.31 -18.41
N ARG A 233 -2.35 22.13 -18.62
CA ARG A 233 -1.68 21.89 -19.92
C ARG A 233 -0.18 22.20 -19.81
N THR A 234 0.64 21.24 -20.24
CA THR A 234 2.11 21.15 -20.16
C THR A 234 2.68 20.73 -18.80
N SER A 235 3.73 19.91 -18.84
CA SER A 235 4.42 19.30 -17.70
C SER A 235 5.35 20.28 -16.97
N ALA A 236 4.87 21.49 -16.72
CA ALA A 236 5.50 22.45 -15.83
C ALA A 236 4.89 22.30 -14.43
N GLY A 237 5.73 22.02 -13.42
CA GLY A 237 5.32 21.98 -12.01
C GLY A 237 4.90 20.62 -11.44
N ARG A 238 5.15 19.51 -12.13
CA ARG A 238 4.82 18.18 -11.61
C ARG A 238 5.75 17.80 -10.45
N ARG A 239 5.18 17.71 -9.25
CA ARG A 239 5.81 17.12 -8.07
C ARG A 239 5.55 15.62 -8.07
N VAL A 240 6.61 14.81 -8.09
CA VAL A 240 6.49 13.34 -7.99
C VAL A 240 6.82 12.92 -6.56
N PRO A 241 5.91 12.25 -5.83
CA PRO A 241 6.21 11.75 -4.49
C PRO A 241 7.26 10.63 -4.56
N PHE A 242 8.33 10.76 -3.79
CA PHE A 242 9.29 9.67 -3.57
C PHE A 242 8.69 8.66 -2.60
N TRP A 243 8.82 7.39 -2.93
CA TRP A 243 8.47 6.28 -2.03
C TRP A 243 9.69 5.37 -1.96
N ALA A 244 10.55 5.49 -0.96
CA ALA A 244 11.60 4.47 -0.75
C ALA A 244 10.93 3.13 -0.36
N SER A 245 10.57 2.32 -1.34
CA SER A 245 9.89 1.04 -1.14
C SER A 245 10.85 -0.01 -0.57
N GLN A 246 10.35 -0.87 0.34
CA GLN A 246 10.38 -2.36 0.27
C GLN A 246 10.54 -3.12 1.60
N GLU A 247 10.86 -2.48 2.72
CA GLU A 247 10.73 -3.10 4.06
C GLU A 247 9.57 -2.45 4.82
N ARG A 248 9.02 -3.13 5.82
CA ARG A 248 7.88 -2.67 6.64
C ARG A 248 8.15 -1.38 7.46
N HIS A 249 8.96 -0.41 7.02
CA HIS A 249 8.94 1.00 7.48
C HIS A 249 9.58 1.96 6.44
N PRO A 250 9.03 3.19 6.29
CA PRO A 250 9.60 4.21 5.40
C PRO A 250 10.89 4.83 5.97
N VAL A 251 11.86 5.12 5.09
CA VAL A 251 13.08 5.87 5.46
C VAL A 251 13.03 7.32 4.99
N ALA A 252 12.12 7.65 4.06
CA ALA A 252 12.17 8.91 3.33
C ALA A 252 10.98 9.23 2.37
N ASP A 253 10.15 10.25 2.66
CA ASP A 253 9.26 10.94 1.70
C ASP A 253 9.66 12.38 1.28
N GLY A 254 9.83 12.62 -0.02
CA GLY A 254 10.08 13.98 -0.55
C GLY A 254 9.35 14.20 -1.87
N LEU A 255 9.42 15.43 -2.38
CA LEU A 255 8.86 15.78 -3.69
C LEU A 255 10.00 16.03 -4.68
N LEU A 256 9.97 15.37 -5.83
CA LEU A 256 10.88 15.63 -6.95
C LEU A 256 10.31 16.77 -7.82
N ASP A 257 11.05 17.87 -7.96
CA ASP A 257 10.78 18.92 -8.94
C ASP A 257 11.53 18.62 -10.25
N LEU A 258 10.78 18.15 -11.26
CA LEU A 258 11.33 17.83 -12.57
C LEU A 258 11.84 19.08 -13.32
N ASP A 259 11.25 20.26 -13.11
CA ASP A 259 11.69 21.47 -13.80
C ASP A 259 13.03 21.96 -13.26
N ALA A 260 13.26 21.82 -11.95
CA ALA A 260 14.57 22.08 -11.38
C ALA A 260 15.64 21.16 -11.99
N GLN A 261 15.32 19.88 -12.19
CA GLN A 261 16.26 18.94 -12.78
C GLN A 261 16.50 19.21 -14.27
N ARG A 262 15.45 19.51 -15.05
CA ARG A 262 15.55 19.93 -16.45
C ARG A 262 16.44 21.16 -16.60
N ARG A 263 16.27 22.17 -15.74
CA ARG A 263 17.14 23.36 -15.72
C ARG A 263 18.60 22.99 -15.46
N ARG A 264 18.87 22.02 -14.58
CA ARG A 264 20.24 21.55 -14.30
C ARG A 264 20.86 20.86 -15.51
N TRP A 265 20.15 19.94 -16.18
CA TRP A 265 20.66 19.29 -17.38
C TRP A 265 20.84 20.28 -18.53
N ALA A 266 19.92 21.23 -18.71
CA ALA A 266 20.05 22.31 -19.69
C ALA A 266 21.28 23.22 -19.40
N ALA A 267 21.64 23.37 -18.12
CA ALA A 267 22.84 24.09 -17.68
C ALA A 267 24.14 23.25 -17.74
N GLY A 268 24.10 22.04 -18.30
CA GLY A 268 25.27 21.18 -18.51
C GLY A 268 25.60 20.22 -17.36
N ALA A 269 24.68 19.99 -16.42
CA ALA A 269 24.87 18.95 -15.40
C ALA A 269 24.97 17.55 -16.04
N PRO A 270 25.72 16.61 -15.43
CA PRO A 270 25.84 15.24 -15.94
C PRO A 270 24.47 14.57 -16.16
N ALA A 271 24.24 14.09 -17.38
CA ALA A 271 23.09 13.29 -17.79
C ALA A 271 23.63 11.97 -18.37
N PRO A 272 23.72 10.89 -17.58
CA PRO A 272 24.26 9.64 -18.07
C PRO A 272 23.31 8.99 -19.08
N THR A 273 23.88 8.30 -20.08
CA THR A 273 23.09 7.58 -21.08
C THR A 273 22.36 6.39 -20.46
N VAL A 274 21.09 6.21 -20.82
CA VAL A 274 20.30 5.02 -20.46
C VAL A 274 20.06 4.17 -21.70
N SER A 275 20.41 2.89 -21.63
CA SER A 275 20.11 1.91 -22.67
C SER A 275 18.79 1.20 -22.35
N CYS A 276 17.74 1.49 -23.11
CA CYS A 276 16.49 0.74 -23.04
C CYS A 276 16.68 -0.61 -23.75
N LEU A 277 16.37 -1.71 -23.05
CA LEU A 277 16.62 -3.07 -23.52
C LEU A 277 15.31 -3.72 -23.97
N MET A 278 15.14 -3.87 -25.28
CA MET A 278 13.95 -4.49 -25.87
C MET A 278 14.30 -5.85 -26.48
N VAL A 279 13.73 -6.90 -25.90
CA VAL A 279 13.78 -8.26 -26.46
C VAL A 279 12.45 -8.53 -27.15
N THR A 280 12.50 -9.05 -28.38
CA THR A 280 11.30 -9.32 -29.17
C THR A 280 11.44 -10.60 -29.99
N LYS A 281 10.30 -11.23 -30.29
CA LYS A 281 10.21 -12.44 -31.10
C LYS A 281 8.94 -12.43 -31.93
N ASP A 282 9.08 -12.21 -33.23
CA ASP A 282 7.99 -12.26 -34.22
C ASP A 282 6.77 -11.35 -33.87
N ARG A 283 7.01 -10.23 -33.19
CA ARG A 283 5.98 -9.29 -32.67
C ARG A 283 6.17 -7.86 -33.22
N SER A 284 6.31 -7.75 -34.54
CA SER A 284 6.60 -6.47 -35.21
C SER A 284 5.60 -5.35 -34.86
N SER A 285 4.31 -5.65 -34.69
CA SER A 285 3.28 -4.64 -34.38
C SER A 285 3.43 -4.02 -32.99
N THR A 286 3.64 -4.83 -31.95
CA THR A 286 3.80 -4.32 -30.58
C THR A 286 5.16 -3.65 -30.43
N ALA A 287 6.22 -4.22 -30.99
CA ALA A 287 7.56 -3.62 -30.98
C ALA A 287 7.57 -2.21 -31.61
N ARG A 288 6.82 -1.99 -32.70
CA ARG A 288 6.63 -0.65 -33.30
C ARG A 288 6.00 0.35 -32.31
N ARG A 289 5.06 -0.10 -31.50
CA ARG A 289 4.40 0.71 -30.46
C ARG A 289 5.37 1.06 -29.33
N ALA A 290 6.14 0.10 -28.85
CA ALA A 290 7.19 0.32 -27.85
C ALA A 290 8.30 1.26 -28.37
N ILE A 291 8.67 1.16 -29.66
CA ILE A 291 9.61 2.09 -30.32
C ILE A 291 9.03 3.51 -30.39
N ALA A 292 7.73 3.67 -30.67
CA ALA A 292 7.08 4.98 -30.65
C ALA A 292 7.16 5.62 -29.25
N CYS A 293 6.92 4.85 -28.18
CA CYS A 293 7.11 5.31 -26.80
C CYS A 293 8.56 5.74 -26.53
N PHE A 294 9.56 5.02 -27.06
CA PHE A 294 10.97 5.35 -26.89
C PHE A 294 11.30 6.69 -27.56
N ARG A 295 10.85 6.88 -28.80
CA ARG A 295 11.09 8.12 -29.55
C ARG A 295 10.43 9.34 -28.92
N ALA A 296 9.34 9.13 -28.16
CA ALA A 296 8.63 10.16 -27.43
C ALA A 296 9.27 10.54 -26.08
N GLN A 297 10.29 9.82 -25.61
CA GLN A 297 10.95 10.14 -24.34
C GLN A 297 11.55 11.55 -24.35
N THR A 298 11.35 12.25 -23.24
CA THR A 298 11.82 13.61 -22.97
C THR A 298 13.28 13.66 -22.50
N TYR A 299 13.79 12.55 -21.95
CA TYR A 299 15.20 12.42 -21.58
C TYR A 299 16.07 12.31 -22.85
N SER A 300 17.10 13.16 -22.95
CA SER A 300 17.85 13.31 -24.20
C SER A 300 18.96 12.28 -24.39
N GLN A 301 19.46 11.68 -23.31
CA GLN A 301 20.61 10.75 -23.33
C GLN A 301 20.13 9.31 -23.31
N LEU A 302 19.62 8.83 -24.44
CA LEU A 302 19.01 7.51 -24.58
C LEU A 302 19.53 6.75 -25.80
N GLU A 303 19.62 5.42 -25.66
CA GLU A 303 19.65 4.48 -26.79
C GLU A 303 18.63 3.36 -26.56
N LEU A 304 18.15 2.75 -27.65
CA LEU A 304 17.30 1.57 -27.62
C LEU A 304 18.08 0.41 -28.23
N VAL A 305 18.28 -0.66 -27.46
CA VAL A 305 18.93 -1.89 -27.92
C VAL A 305 17.84 -2.92 -28.17
N VAL A 306 17.61 -3.26 -29.43
CA VAL A 306 16.62 -4.24 -29.87
C VAL A 306 17.32 -5.55 -30.16
N VAL A 307 16.98 -6.60 -29.42
CA VAL A 307 17.42 -7.98 -29.65
C VAL A 307 16.24 -8.78 -30.16
N GLU A 308 16.34 -9.26 -31.39
CA GLU A 308 15.26 -10.02 -32.05
C GLU A 308 15.64 -11.50 -32.20
N ASP A 309 14.85 -12.39 -31.60
CA ASP A 309 14.94 -13.86 -31.74
C ASP A 309 13.91 -14.38 -32.77
N GLY A 310 13.92 -13.79 -33.97
CA GLY A 310 12.93 -14.02 -35.01
C GLY A 310 13.53 -14.17 -36.41
N ALA A 311 12.80 -14.84 -37.29
CA ALA A 311 13.22 -15.08 -38.69
C ALA A 311 12.67 -14.03 -39.68
N ASP A 312 11.72 -13.21 -39.24
CA ASP A 312 11.05 -12.19 -40.05
C ASP A 312 11.80 -10.86 -40.06
N ASP A 313 12.04 -10.28 -41.24
CA ASP A 313 12.78 -9.01 -41.39
C ASP A 313 11.91 -7.74 -41.29
N THR A 314 10.60 -7.87 -41.05
CA THR A 314 9.66 -6.72 -41.03
C THR A 314 10.00 -5.64 -40.00
N LEU A 315 10.51 -6.02 -38.82
CA LEU A 315 10.90 -5.07 -37.78
C LEU A 315 12.19 -4.33 -38.14
N GLU A 316 13.15 -5.05 -38.72
CA GLU A 316 14.43 -4.49 -39.17
C GLU A 316 14.24 -3.46 -40.28
N GLN A 317 13.39 -3.77 -41.26
CA GLN A 317 13.01 -2.83 -42.32
C GLN A 317 12.40 -1.56 -41.73
N HIS A 318 11.46 -1.69 -40.78
CA HIS A 318 10.86 -0.54 -40.12
C HIS A 318 11.87 0.32 -39.35
N ILE A 319 12.79 -0.30 -38.60
CA ILE A 319 13.83 0.45 -37.86
C ILE A 319 14.74 1.21 -38.83
N ARG A 320 15.10 0.62 -39.97
CA ARG A 320 15.88 1.30 -41.02
C ARG A 320 15.12 2.50 -41.61
N GLU A 321 13.82 2.36 -41.86
CA GLU A 321 12.96 3.44 -42.34
C GLU A 321 12.82 4.59 -41.34
N LEU A 322 12.78 4.30 -40.04
CA LEU A 322 12.75 5.33 -39.00
C LEU A 322 14.00 6.20 -38.98
N GLY A 323 15.16 5.64 -39.34
CA GLY A 323 16.43 6.36 -39.42
C GLY A 323 16.90 7.01 -38.10
N ASP A 324 16.36 6.58 -36.95
CA ASP A 324 16.73 7.12 -35.64
C ASP A 324 18.04 6.47 -35.17
N PRO A 325 19.16 7.23 -35.10
CA PRO A 325 20.48 6.66 -34.79
C PRO A 325 20.60 6.15 -33.35
N ARG A 326 19.62 6.48 -32.49
CA ARG A 326 19.56 5.99 -31.11
C ARG A 326 19.07 4.55 -31.03
N ILE A 327 18.48 4.00 -32.09
CA ILE A 327 17.92 2.65 -32.12
C ILE A 327 18.90 1.70 -32.79
N ARG A 328 19.34 0.67 -32.06
CA ARG A 328 20.30 -0.33 -32.50
C ARG A 328 19.64 -1.69 -32.52
N HIS A 329 19.49 -2.25 -33.72
CA HIS A 329 18.85 -3.54 -33.95
C HIS A 329 19.88 -4.66 -34.12
N HIS A 330 19.60 -5.79 -33.47
CA HIS A 330 20.43 -6.97 -33.47
C HIS A 330 19.57 -8.23 -33.61
N ARG A 331 19.57 -8.82 -34.80
CA ARG A 331 18.95 -10.12 -35.06
C ARG A 331 19.87 -11.24 -34.59
N LEU A 332 19.32 -12.18 -33.82
CA LEU A 332 20.00 -13.41 -33.42
C LEU A 332 19.45 -14.61 -34.22
N PRO A 333 20.23 -15.70 -34.37
CA PRO A 333 19.70 -16.95 -34.92
C PRO A 333 18.58 -17.50 -34.05
N ALA A 334 17.49 -17.98 -34.67
CA ALA A 334 16.29 -18.50 -34.01
C ALA A 334 16.53 -19.89 -33.38
N GLU A 335 17.33 -19.93 -32.32
CA GLU A 335 17.76 -21.16 -31.61
C GLU A 335 16.86 -21.51 -30.42
N GLY A 336 15.82 -20.72 -30.15
CA GLY A 336 14.88 -20.98 -29.06
C GLY A 336 15.46 -20.72 -27.66
N ARG A 337 16.36 -19.73 -27.58
CA ARG A 337 17.08 -19.33 -26.36
C ARG A 337 16.10 -18.91 -25.25
N PRO A 338 16.41 -19.17 -23.97
CA PRO A 338 15.64 -18.65 -22.85
C PRO A 338 15.62 -17.11 -22.83
N LEU A 339 14.54 -16.52 -22.31
CA LEU A 339 14.36 -15.07 -22.27
C LEU A 339 15.49 -14.36 -21.49
N GLY A 340 15.95 -14.95 -20.39
CA GLY A 340 17.08 -14.41 -19.63
C GLY A 340 18.41 -14.38 -20.41
N GLU A 341 18.65 -15.33 -21.32
CA GLU A 341 19.82 -15.27 -22.20
C GLU A 341 19.71 -14.12 -23.20
N LEU A 342 18.52 -13.91 -23.78
CA LEU A 342 18.26 -12.80 -24.68
C LEU A 342 18.40 -11.44 -23.98
N ARG A 343 17.93 -11.32 -22.74
CA ARG A 343 18.14 -10.12 -21.90
C ARG A 343 19.62 -9.87 -21.63
N ASN A 344 20.41 -10.91 -21.35
CA ASN A 344 21.85 -10.78 -21.19
C ASN A 344 22.56 -10.35 -22.49
N GLU A 345 22.11 -10.83 -23.67
CA GLU A 345 22.61 -10.36 -24.97
C GLU A 345 22.31 -8.87 -25.19
N ALA A 346 21.14 -8.39 -24.76
CA ALA A 346 20.78 -6.97 -24.80
C ALA A 346 21.67 -6.14 -23.86
N VAL A 347 21.87 -6.58 -22.61
CA VAL A 347 22.79 -5.94 -21.65
C VAL A 347 24.21 -5.86 -22.19
N ALA A 348 24.71 -6.92 -22.85
CA ALA A 348 26.05 -6.94 -23.43
C ALA A 348 26.23 -5.88 -24.54
N ARG A 349 25.17 -5.57 -25.29
CA ARG A 349 25.17 -4.59 -26.42
C ARG A 349 24.91 -3.15 -26.00
N ALA A 350 24.36 -2.94 -24.80
CA ALA A 350 24.15 -1.63 -24.20
C ALA A 350 25.47 -0.86 -24.04
N GLY A 351 25.54 0.37 -24.56
CA GLY A 351 26.65 1.30 -24.39
C GLY A 351 26.48 2.28 -23.21
N GLY A 352 25.26 2.43 -22.69
CA GLY A 352 24.96 3.32 -21.56
C GLY A 352 25.40 2.76 -20.21
N PRO A 353 25.81 3.62 -19.26
CA PRO A 353 26.11 3.23 -17.88
C PRO A 353 24.87 2.83 -17.06
N TYR A 354 23.66 3.14 -17.54
CA TYR A 354 22.41 2.68 -16.96
C TYR A 354 21.62 1.88 -18.00
N VAL A 355 20.87 0.89 -17.55
CA VAL A 355 19.96 0.09 -18.37
C VAL A 355 18.54 0.20 -17.85
N CYS A 356 17.57 0.10 -18.77
CA CYS A 356 16.14 0.13 -18.47
C CYS A 356 15.47 -1.07 -19.14
N GLN A 357 14.61 -1.79 -18.42
CA GLN A 357 13.78 -2.83 -19.02
C GLN A 357 12.70 -2.18 -19.92
N TRP A 358 12.60 -2.69 -21.15
CA TRP A 358 11.77 -2.12 -22.21
C TRP A 358 11.12 -3.23 -23.05
N ASP A 359 10.19 -3.95 -22.43
CA ASP A 359 9.42 -5.02 -23.08
C ASP A 359 8.64 -4.51 -24.32
N ASP A 360 8.52 -5.37 -25.33
CA ASP A 360 8.04 -4.99 -26.66
C ASP A 360 6.52 -4.79 -26.75
N ASP A 361 5.77 -5.17 -25.72
CA ASP A 361 4.32 -5.15 -25.68
C ASP A 361 3.69 -4.11 -24.74
N ASP A 362 4.50 -3.43 -23.94
CA ASP A 362 4.08 -2.43 -22.96
C ASP A 362 4.12 -0.97 -23.48
N LEU A 363 3.59 -0.04 -22.69
CA LEU A 363 3.59 1.40 -23.00
C LEU A 363 4.37 2.19 -21.94
N TYR A 364 5.05 3.24 -22.40
CA TYR A 364 5.96 4.04 -21.58
C TYR A 364 5.66 5.53 -21.76
N ASP A 365 5.40 6.22 -20.65
CA ASP A 365 5.12 7.66 -20.70
C ASP A 365 6.36 8.44 -21.17
N PRO A 366 6.21 9.52 -21.96
CA PRO A 366 7.31 10.40 -22.37
C PRO A 366 8.26 10.85 -21.25
N GLU A 367 7.80 10.90 -20.00
CA GLU A 367 8.58 11.35 -18.83
C GLU A 367 9.15 10.21 -17.99
N ARG A 368 9.00 8.94 -18.39
CA ARG A 368 9.46 7.78 -17.61
C ARG A 368 10.93 7.88 -17.24
N ILE A 369 11.81 7.89 -18.25
CA ILE A 369 13.26 7.84 -18.00
C ILE A 369 13.74 9.11 -17.33
N GLU A 370 13.21 10.27 -17.73
CA GLU A 370 13.51 11.55 -17.10
C GLU A 370 13.20 11.51 -15.59
N THR A 371 12.03 11.02 -15.20
CA THR A 371 11.60 10.99 -13.80
C THR A 371 12.44 10.01 -12.98
N GLN A 372 12.65 8.78 -13.48
CA GLN A 372 13.44 7.76 -12.77
C GLN A 372 14.93 8.18 -12.66
N MET A 373 15.51 8.78 -13.70
CA MET A 373 16.88 9.28 -13.66
C MET A 373 17.04 10.51 -12.76
N ALA A 374 16.06 11.40 -12.75
CA ALA A 374 16.04 12.52 -11.80
C ALA A 374 16.05 12.02 -10.35
N ALA A 375 15.28 10.98 -10.02
CA ALA A 375 15.30 10.34 -8.71
C ALA A 375 16.67 9.69 -8.39
N ILE A 376 17.22 8.91 -9.32
CA ILE A 376 18.53 8.26 -9.18
C ILE A 376 19.63 9.29 -8.89
N LEU A 377 19.71 10.36 -9.69
CA LEU A 377 20.75 11.37 -9.57
C LEU A 377 20.57 12.24 -8.32
N ALA A 378 19.33 12.62 -7.98
CA ALA A 378 19.05 13.44 -6.80
C ALA A 378 19.38 12.71 -5.49
N LEU A 379 19.14 11.40 -5.45
CA LEU A 379 19.33 10.59 -4.25
C LEU A 379 20.65 9.81 -4.26
N GLY A 380 21.45 9.89 -5.33
CA GLY A 380 22.67 9.11 -5.49
C GLY A 380 22.41 7.61 -5.38
N ALA A 381 21.31 7.14 -5.96
CA ALA A 381 20.92 5.72 -6.00
C ALA A 381 21.59 5.00 -7.18
N ASP A 382 21.62 3.68 -7.11
CA ASP A 382 22.10 2.80 -8.19
C ASP A 382 20.93 2.31 -9.07
N ALA A 383 19.72 2.20 -8.52
CA ALA A 383 18.54 1.74 -9.26
C ALA A 383 17.24 2.43 -8.82
N CYS A 384 16.25 2.46 -9.71
CA CYS A 384 14.91 2.97 -9.50
C CYS A 384 13.84 1.97 -9.97
N PHE A 385 12.82 1.74 -9.14
CA PHE A 385 11.60 1.00 -9.50
C PHE A 385 10.37 1.90 -9.37
N LEU A 386 9.29 1.59 -10.07
CA LEU A 386 7.98 2.13 -9.72
C LEU A 386 7.38 1.32 -8.58
N ALA A 387 6.75 2.01 -7.62
CA ALA A 387 6.08 1.36 -6.50
C ALA A 387 4.78 0.69 -6.95
N ARG A 388 4.07 1.34 -7.87
CA ARG A 388 2.87 0.86 -8.56
C ARG A 388 3.04 1.12 -10.05
N GLU A 389 2.32 0.38 -10.87
CA GLU A 389 2.26 0.56 -12.32
C GLU A 389 0.81 0.57 -12.79
N ARG A 390 0.58 1.16 -13.97
CA ARG A 390 -0.73 1.07 -14.60
C ARG A 390 -0.86 -0.29 -15.30
N LEU A 391 -1.98 -0.95 -15.11
CA LEU A 391 -2.33 -2.18 -15.82
C LEU A 391 -3.43 -1.86 -16.83
N TRP A 392 -3.30 -2.34 -18.06
CA TRP A 392 -4.29 -2.14 -19.11
C TRP A 392 -4.63 -3.46 -19.80
N TRP A 393 -5.91 -3.80 -19.79
CA TRP A 393 -6.43 -5.01 -20.40
C TRP A 393 -7.52 -4.67 -21.43
N PRO A 394 -7.12 -4.38 -22.68
CA PRO A 394 -8.03 -3.91 -23.73
C PRO A 394 -9.20 -4.88 -23.97
N ALA A 395 -8.89 -6.18 -24.11
CA ALA A 395 -9.88 -7.21 -24.40
C ALA A 395 -10.95 -7.38 -23.30
N ARG A 396 -10.68 -6.90 -22.08
CA ARG A 396 -11.63 -6.94 -20.95
C ARG A 396 -12.21 -5.58 -20.60
N HIS A 397 -11.84 -4.53 -21.33
CA HIS A 397 -12.20 -3.15 -21.00
C HIS A 397 -11.84 -2.79 -19.55
N LYS A 398 -10.67 -3.23 -19.07
CA LYS A 398 -10.19 -2.93 -17.72
C LYS A 398 -8.92 -2.08 -17.77
N LEU A 399 -8.87 -1.09 -16.90
CA LEU A 399 -7.66 -0.34 -16.55
C LEU A 399 -7.50 -0.36 -15.04
N ALA A 400 -6.28 -0.39 -14.52
CA ALA A 400 -6.04 -0.40 -13.09
C ALA A 400 -4.73 0.29 -12.70
N ILE A 401 -4.60 0.62 -11.41
CA ILE A 401 -3.34 0.94 -10.75
C ILE A 401 -3.01 -0.22 -9.83
N SER A 402 -1.86 -0.85 -10.05
CA SER A 402 -1.48 -2.06 -9.34
C SER A 402 -1.22 -1.80 -7.85
N CYS A 403 -1.09 -2.89 -7.07
CA CYS A 403 -0.66 -2.77 -5.68
C CYS A 403 0.81 -2.32 -5.56
N ALA A 404 1.17 -1.80 -4.39
CA ALA A 404 2.55 -1.39 -4.14
C ALA A 404 3.46 -2.63 -3.98
N ARG A 405 4.43 -2.83 -4.88
CA ARG A 405 5.47 -3.86 -4.79
C ARG A 405 6.71 -3.51 -5.64
N VAL A 406 7.67 -4.42 -5.71
CA VAL A 406 8.73 -4.39 -6.72
C VAL A 406 8.11 -4.77 -8.06
N TRP A 407 8.03 -3.82 -8.98
CA TRP A 407 7.61 -4.09 -10.35
C TRP A 407 8.84 -4.19 -11.23
N GLU A 408 9.24 -5.41 -11.53
CA GLU A 408 10.51 -5.71 -12.19
C GLU A 408 10.61 -5.09 -13.59
N GLY A 409 9.50 -5.09 -14.35
CA GLY A 409 9.39 -4.44 -15.66
C GLY A 409 9.68 -2.93 -15.63
N SER A 410 9.48 -2.29 -14.49
CA SER A 410 9.66 -0.85 -14.33
C SER A 410 11.12 -0.42 -14.07
N MET A 411 12.04 -1.38 -13.90
CA MET A 411 13.41 -1.15 -13.42
C MET A 411 14.26 -0.26 -14.34
N VAL A 412 14.96 0.70 -13.72
CA VAL A 412 16.14 1.40 -14.25
C VAL A 412 17.31 1.16 -13.30
N CYS A 413 18.45 0.66 -13.78
CA CYS A 413 19.56 0.22 -12.92
C CYS A 413 20.92 0.57 -13.54
N ALA A 414 21.90 0.90 -12.70
CA ALA A 414 23.30 1.01 -13.10
C ALA A 414 23.79 -0.32 -13.67
N LYS A 415 24.35 -0.29 -14.89
CA LYS A 415 24.69 -1.49 -15.66
C LYS A 415 25.72 -2.37 -14.96
N ASP A 416 26.69 -1.77 -14.27
CA ASP A 416 27.74 -2.47 -13.52
C ASP A 416 27.24 -3.09 -12.20
N ARG A 417 26.01 -2.74 -11.78
CA ARG A 417 25.34 -3.29 -10.61
C ARG A 417 24.29 -4.35 -10.95
N LEU A 418 23.91 -4.48 -12.21
CA LEU A 418 22.89 -5.42 -12.65
C LEU A 418 23.41 -6.87 -12.60
N PRO A 419 22.79 -7.77 -11.82
CA PRO A 419 23.07 -9.20 -11.87
C PRO A 419 22.75 -9.79 -13.25
N ARG A 420 23.39 -10.91 -13.57
CA ARG A 420 23.11 -11.64 -14.80
C ARG A 420 21.73 -12.31 -14.71
N TYR A 421 20.89 -12.14 -15.72
CA TYR A 421 19.59 -12.83 -15.77
C TYR A 421 19.79 -14.36 -15.81
N PRO A 422 19.07 -15.15 -14.99
CA PRO A 422 19.13 -16.60 -15.07
C PRO A 422 18.51 -17.10 -16.38
N ALA A 423 18.96 -18.26 -16.86
CA ALA A 423 18.48 -18.86 -18.12
C ALA A 423 17.07 -19.47 -18.01
N LEU A 424 16.10 -18.67 -17.57
CA LEU A 424 14.69 -19.04 -17.48
C LEU A 424 13.92 -18.50 -18.69
N ARG A 425 12.81 -19.15 -19.02
CA ARG A 425 11.88 -18.74 -20.09
C ARG A 425 10.80 -17.75 -19.62
N ARG A 426 10.61 -17.65 -18.30
CA ARG A 426 9.61 -16.81 -17.63
C ARG A 426 10.08 -16.50 -16.21
N GLY A 427 9.85 -15.28 -15.75
CA GLY A 427 10.14 -14.83 -14.37
C GLY A 427 11.63 -14.75 -14.06
N GLU A 428 12.47 -14.57 -15.08
CA GLU A 428 13.91 -14.39 -14.95
C GLU A 428 14.29 -13.02 -14.37
N ASP A 429 13.41 -12.01 -14.46
CA ASP A 429 13.62 -10.68 -13.89
C ASP A 429 13.37 -10.61 -12.39
N THR A 430 12.42 -11.37 -11.85
CA THR A 430 12.18 -11.45 -10.40
C THR A 430 13.44 -11.68 -9.57
N PRO A 431 14.26 -12.73 -9.80
CA PRO A 431 15.48 -12.94 -9.02
C PRO A 431 16.52 -11.83 -9.22
N VAL A 432 16.57 -11.20 -10.39
CA VAL A 432 17.47 -10.06 -10.66
C VAL A 432 17.03 -8.83 -9.88
N ALA A 433 15.74 -8.50 -9.89
CA ALA A 433 15.18 -7.38 -9.15
C ALA A 433 15.37 -7.57 -7.63
N GLU A 434 15.12 -8.79 -7.11
CA GLU A 434 15.38 -9.12 -5.71
C GLU A 434 16.85 -8.94 -5.30
N GLU A 435 17.78 -9.31 -6.19
CA GLU A 435 19.21 -9.15 -5.93
C GLU A 435 19.66 -7.68 -6.05
N VAL A 436 19.13 -6.91 -7.00
CA VAL A 436 19.35 -5.45 -7.09
C VAL A 436 18.86 -4.77 -5.82
N VAL A 437 17.65 -5.08 -5.35
CA VAL A 437 17.09 -4.55 -4.10
C VAL A 437 17.99 -4.89 -2.90
N ARG A 438 18.52 -6.11 -2.85
CA ARG A 438 19.37 -6.57 -1.74
C ARG A 438 20.78 -5.95 -1.77
N GLY A 439 21.32 -5.72 -2.96
CA GLY A 439 22.74 -5.39 -3.17
C GLY A 439 23.04 -3.93 -3.51
N CYS A 440 22.03 -3.13 -3.88
CA CYS A 440 22.21 -1.78 -4.39
C CYS A 440 21.50 -0.73 -3.55
N ARG A 441 21.89 0.54 -3.70
CA ARG A 441 21.08 1.64 -3.20
C ARG A 441 19.90 1.85 -4.13
N VAL A 442 18.72 1.39 -3.73
CA VAL A 442 17.50 1.47 -4.53
C VAL A 442 16.62 2.62 -4.07
N VAL A 443 16.04 3.34 -5.04
CA VAL A 443 14.88 4.21 -4.82
C VAL A 443 13.65 3.59 -5.48
N SER A 444 12.47 3.82 -4.90
CA SER A 444 11.23 3.62 -5.63
C SER A 444 10.45 4.93 -5.71
N ILE A 445 9.63 5.07 -6.74
CA ILE A 445 8.77 6.24 -6.93
C ILE A 445 7.35 5.75 -7.19
N ASP A 446 6.38 6.42 -6.60
CA ASP A 446 4.98 6.11 -6.84
C ASP A 446 4.43 7.01 -7.95
N ALA A 447 4.69 6.59 -9.18
CA ALA A 447 4.30 7.30 -10.39
C ALA A 447 3.76 6.27 -11.41
N PRO A 448 2.63 5.61 -11.11
CA PRO A 448 2.13 4.47 -11.87
C PRO A 448 1.83 4.81 -13.33
N GLU A 449 1.60 6.08 -13.66
CA GLU A 449 1.42 6.54 -15.02
C GLU A 449 2.63 6.42 -15.93
N LEU A 450 3.85 6.29 -15.38
CA LEU A 450 5.08 6.25 -16.16
C LEU A 450 5.26 4.95 -16.94
N TYR A 451 4.59 3.88 -16.49
CA TYR A 451 4.65 2.54 -17.06
C TYR A 451 3.25 1.96 -17.15
N THR A 452 2.85 1.47 -18.32
CA THR A 452 1.61 0.73 -18.47
C THR A 452 1.90 -0.67 -18.98
N TYR A 453 1.63 -1.66 -18.12
CA TYR A 453 1.65 -3.08 -18.46
C TYR A 453 0.40 -3.43 -19.29
N VAL A 454 0.56 -4.07 -20.45
CA VAL A 454 -0.55 -4.37 -21.37
C VAL A 454 -0.86 -5.86 -21.40
N CYS A 455 -2.04 -6.23 -20.93
CA CYS A 455 -2.57 -7.60 -20.98
C CYS A 455 -3.29 -7.85 -22.31
N HIS A 456 -2.62 -8.51 -23.27
CA HIS A 456 -3.14 -8.76 -24.62
C HIS A 456 -3.37 -10.25 -24.95
N GLY A 457 -3.10 -11.14 -23.98
CA GLY A 457 -3.34 -12.58 -24.10
C GLY A 457 -2.23 -13.36 -24.81
N GLY A 458 -1.29 -12.67 -25.46
CA GLY A 458 -0.02 -13.23 -25.95
C GLY A 458 1.16 -13.02 -25.01
N ASN A 459 0.93 -12.51 -23.80
CA ASN A 459 1.95 -12.29 -22.78
C ASN A 459 2.57 -13.61 -22.30
N THR A 460 3.71 -13.53 -21.60
CA THR A 460 4.40 -14.70 -21.02
C THR A 460 3.61 -15.36 -19.87
N PHE A 461 2.70 -14.60 -19.24
CA PHE A 461 1.80 -15.07 -18.20
C PHE A 461 0.37 -15.23 -18.74
N ASP A 462 -0.41 -16.09 -18.09
CA ASP A 462 -1.77 -16.40 -18.50
C ASP A 462 -2.80 -15.40 -17.95
N GLU A 463 -4.05 -15.63 -18.34
CA GLU A 463 -5.16 -14.78 -17.96
C GLU A 463 -5.40 -14.72 -16.44
N ALA A 464 -5.27 -15.86 -15.75
CA ALA A 464 -5.48 -15.95 -14.32
C ALA A 464 -4.46 -15.09 -13.57
N HIS A 465 -3.20 -15.12 -13.99
CA HIS A 465 -2.15 -14.25 -13.45
C HIS A 465 -2.50 -12.75 -13.58
N PHE A 466 -3.06 -12.33 -14.71
CA PHE A 466 -3.48 -10.93 -14.86
C PHE A 466 -4.72 -10.60 -14.04
N ALA A 467 -5.68 -11.52 -13.93
CA ALA A 467 -6.84 -11.33 -13.07
C ALA A 467 -6.43 -11.04 -11.62
N GLU A 468 -5.46 -11.79 -11.09
CA GLU A 468 -4.90 -11.56 -9.74
C GLU A 468 -4.38 -10.13 -9.55
N HIS A 469 -3.61 -9.60 -10.51
CA HIS A 469 -3.06 -8.24 -10.43
C HIS A 469 -4.16 -7.17 -10.47
N PHE A 470 -5.22 -7.38 -11.26
CA PHE A 470 -6.37 -6.48 -11.30
C PHE A 470 -7.26 -6.60 -10.03
N GLU A 471 -7.26 -7.73 -9.34
CA GLU A 471 -8.02 -7.92 -8.10
C GLU A 471 -7.39 -7.22 -6.90
N VAL A 472 -6.05 -7.20 -6.82
CA VAL A 472 -5.31 -6.53 -5.74
C VAL A 472 -4.95 -5.08 -6.06
N ALA A 473 -5.29 -4.60 -7.25
CA ALA A 473 -5.08 -3.23 -7.69
C ALA A 473 -5.68 -2.22 -6.72
N THR A 474 -4.98 -1.11 -6.48
CA THR A 474 -5.48 -0.03 -5.62
C THR A 474 -6.67 0.70 -6.24
N GLU A 475 -6.72 0.74 -7.57
CA GLU A 475 -7.80 1.36 -8.34
C GLU A 475 -8.09 0.51 -9.57
N VAL A 476 -9.37 0.32 -9.92
CA VAL A 476 -9.80 -0.40 -11.12
C VAL A 476 -10.92 0.37 -11.81
N TRP A 477 -10.78 0.57 -13.11
CA TRP A 477 -11.78 1.16 -13.99
C TRP A 477 -12.20 0.12 -15.02
N SER A 478 -13.41 -0.43 -14.83
CA SER A 478 -14.05 -1.39 -15.74
C SER A 478 -15.40 -0.91 -16.26
N GLU A 479 -15.97 0.13 -15.65
CA GLU A 479 -17.21 0.75 -16.12
C GLU A 479 -16.96 1.49 -17.44
N PRO A 480 -17.76 1.27 -18.51
CA PRO A 480 -17.46 1.76 -19.86
C PRO A 480 -17.10 3.25 -19.92
N ALA A 481 -17.86 4.12 -19.25
CA ALA A 481 -17.60 5.56 -19.24
C ALA A 481 -16.28 5.92 -18.53
N ALA A 482 -16.01 5.32 -17.37
CA ALA A 482 -14.78 5.57 -16.60
C ALA A 482 -13.56 4.98 -17.31
N TYR A 483 -13.69 3.78 -17.90
CA TYR A 483 -12.66 3.15 -18.71
C TYR A 483 -12.33 4.00 -19.94
N ALA A 484 -13.34 4.45 -20.69
CA ALA A 484 -13.15 5.31 -21.86
C ALA A 484 -12.51 6.65 -21.50
N GLU A 485 -12.96 7.31 -20.43
CA GLU A 485 -12.36 8.56 -19.94
C GLU A 485 -10.86 8.39 -19.64
N ARG A 486 -10.50 7.33 -18.92
CA ARG A 486 -9.11 7.04 -18.56
C ARG A 486 -8.28 6.67 -19.78
N LEU A 487 -8.83 5.88 -20.71
CA LEU A 487 -8.16 5.50 -21.95
C LEU A 487 -7.90 6.72 -22.84
N LEU A 488 -8.87 7.63 -22.98
CA LEU A 488 -8.72 8.89 -23.68
C LEU A 488 -7.63 9.76 -23.04
N ALA A 489 -7.60 9.84 -21.71
CA ALA A 489 -6.54 10.54 -20.98
C ALA A 489 -5.16 9.92 -21.26
N MET A 490 -5.04 8.59 -21.30
CA MET A 490 -3.79 7.91 -21.67
C MET A 490 -3.38 8.19 -23.12
N ALA A 491 -4.34 8.16 -24.05
CA ALA A 491 -4.10 8.40 -25.48
C ALA A 491 -3.57 9.80 -25.79
N THR A 492 -3.71 10.77 -24.86
CA THR A 492 -3.09 12.09 -25.01
C THR A 492 -1.56 12.08 -24.95
N ARG A 493 -0.96 11.01 -24.39
CA ARG A 493 0.49 10.89 -24.17
C ARG A 493 1.08 9.59 -24.70
N LEU A 494 0.27 8.54 -24.81
CA LEU A 494 0.70 7.20 -25.21
C LEU A 494 0.17 6.83 -26.61
N PRO A 495 0.92 6.04 -27.39
CA PRO A 495 0.51 5.61 -28.73
C PRO A 495 -0.54 4.49 -28.67
N ILE A 496 -1.76 4.85 -28.27
CA ILE A 496 -2.93 3.95 -28.22
C ILE A 496 -3.60 3.91 -29.60
N ALA A 497 -3.96 2.71 -30.08
CA ALA A 497 -4.57 2.59 -31.40
C ALA A 497 -5.99 3.22 -31.42
N PRO A 498 -6.40 3.86 -32.52
CA PRO A 498 -7.75 4.40 -32.65
C PRO A 498 -8.86 3.36 -32.44
N ASP A 499 -8.60 2.11 -32.81
CA ASP A 499 -9.51 0.98 -32.61
C ASP A 499 -9.72 0.69 -31.11
N ASP A 500 -8.67 0.79 -30.29
CA ASP A 500 -8.80 0.60 -28.84
C ASP A 500 -9.68 1.69 -28.19
N ILE A 501 -9.59 2.92 -28.70
CA ILE A 501 -10.37 4.08 -28.22
C ILE A 501 -11.83 3.93 -28.64
N THR A 502 -12.09 3.64 -29.92
CA THR A 502 -13.45 3.46 -30.43
C THR A 502 -14.15 2.28 -29.77
N HIS A 503 -13.45 1.16 -29.52
CA HIS A 503 -13.99 0.04 -28.75
C HIS A 503 -14.31 0.39 -27.29
N ALA A 504 -13.58 1.32 -26.68
CA ALA A 504 -13.90 1.81 -25.34
C ALA A 504 -15.17 2.67 -25.31
N GLU A 505 -15.39 3.52 -26.31
CA GLU A 505 -16.56 4.42 -26.40
C GLU A 505 -17.87 3.68 -26.72
N THR A 506 -17.80 2.60 -27.50
CA THR A 506 -18.98 1.82 -27.87
C THR A 506 -19.41 0.82 -26.78
N GLY A 507 -18.59 0.62 -25.74
CA GLY A 507 -18.68 -0.53 -24.85
C GLY A 507 -18.57 -1.85 -25.64
N PRO A 508 -18.76 -3.02 -25.00
CA PRO A 508 -18.86 -4.26 -25.74
C PRO A 508 -20.08 -4.18 -26.65
N ALA A 509 -19.86 -3.99 -27.96
CA ALA A 509 -20.87 -4.30 -28.94
C ALA A 509 -21.24 -5.77 -28.71
N ALA A 510 -22.50 -6.02 -28.36
CA ALA A 510 -23.06 -7.35 -28.35
C ALA A 510 -22.93 -7.91 -29.76
N ARG A 511 -21.79 -8.51 -30.08
CA ARG A 511 -21.68 -9.46 -31.18
C ARG A 511 -22.45 -10.67 -30.71
N THR A 512 -23.76 -10.60 -30.94
CA THR A 512 -24.58 -11.76 -31.22
C THR A 512 -23.87 -12.51 -32.35
N SER A 513 -22.99 -13.44 -32.00
CA SER A 513 -22.71 -14.54 -32.91
C SER A 513 -24.03 -15.29 -33.01
N GLU A 514 -24.77 -15.03 -34.08
CA GLU A 514 -25.78 -15.92 -34.62
C GLU A 514 -25.13 -17.28 -34.87
N ARG A 515 -25.08 -18.09 -33.82
CA ARG A 515 -25.18 -19.54 -33.95
C ARG A 515 -26.47 -19.89 -33.26
N ASP A 516 -27.47 -20.06 -34.13
CA ASP A 516 -28.68 -20.85 -33.96
C ASP A 516 -28.73 -21.59 -32.61
N PRO A 517 -29.69 -21.28 -31.72
CA PRO A 517 -29.82 -21.96 -30.45
C PRO A 517 -30.22 -23.40 -30.72
N ARG A 518 -29.22 -24.26 -30.94
CA ARG A 518 -29.40 -25.65 -30.57
C ARG A 518 -29.72 -25.62 -29.09
N PRO A 519 -30.80 -26.29 -28.65
CA PRO A 519 -31.09 -26.38 -27.23
C PRO A 519 -29.82 -26.90 -26.57
N VAL A 520 -29.25 -26.08 -25.70
CA VAL A 520 -28.39 -26.61 -24.64
C VAL A 520 -29.37 -27.44 -23.83
N LEU A 521 -29.46 -28.72 -24.19
CA LEU A 521 -29.73 -29.73 -23.20
C LEU A 521 -28.75 -29.41 -22.08
N GLU A 522 -29.29 -29.01 -20.93
CA GLU A 522 -28.60 -29.22 -19.67
C GLU A 522 -27.90 -30.57 -19.80
N PRO A 523 -26.59 -30.68 -19.55
CA PRO A 523 -26.00 -31.99 -19.43
C PRO A 523 -26.89 -32.68 -18.41
N ALA A 524 -27.60 -33.73 -18.85
CA ALA A 524 -28.35 -34.56 -17.93
C ALA A 524 -27.37 -34.88 -16.81
N PRO A 525 -27.76 -34.74 -15.52
CA PRO A 525 -26.87 -35.05 -14.44
C PRO A 525 -26.24 -36.39 -14.77
N GLY A 526 -24.91 -36.38 -14.95
CA GLY A 526 -24.16 -37.63 -15.10
C GLY A 526 -24.62 -38.54 -13.98
N PRO A 527 -24.77 -39.85 -14.21
CA PRO A 527 -25.33 -40.75 -13.21
C PRO A 527 -24.62 -40.44 -11.89
N ALA A 528 -25.37 -39.92 -10.93
CA ALA A 528 -24.84 -39.65 -9.62
C ALA A 528 -24.25 -40.97 -9.17
N SER A 529 -22.94 -41.03 -8.99
CA SER A 529 -22.40 -41.99 -8.05
C SER A 529 -23.26 -41.86 -6.81
N GLU A 530 -23.87 -42.94 -6.32
CA GLU A 530 -24.68 -42.87 -5.10
C GLU A 530 -23.87 -42.25 -3.94
N ARG A 531 -22.54 -42.16 -4.08
CA ARG A 531 -21.58 -41.61 -3.12
C ARG A 531 -20.40 -40.92 -3.85
N PRO A 532 -20.45 -39.59 -4.09
CA PRO A 532 -19.36 -38.87 -4.76
C PRO A 532 -18.03 -38.95 -3.99
N SER A 533 -16.91 -38.83 -4.70
CA SER A 533 -15.59 -38.84 -4.06
C SER A 533 -15.32 -37.57 -3.23
N VAL A 534 -14.77 -37.73 -2.02
CA VAL A 534 -14.51 -36.63 -1.07
C VAL A 534 -13.04 -36.63 -0.67
N LEU A 535 -12.36 -35.50 -0.81
CA LEU A 535 -11.02 -35.26 -0.29
C LEU A 535 -11.09 -34.55 1.06
N VAL A 536 -10.66 -35.21 2.14
CA VAL A 536 -10.52 -34.57 3.44
C VAL A 536 -9.13 -33.93 3.54
N LEU A 537 -9.07 -32.62 3.78
CA LEU A 537 -7.82 -31.88 3.91
C LEU A 537 -7.62 -31.35 5.33
N THR A 538 -6.45 -31.64 5.90
CA THR A 538 -6.11 -31.29 7.28
C THR A 538 -4.68 -30.77 7.38
N PRO A 539 -4.47 -29.46 7.58
CA PRO A 539 -3.17 -28.92 7.96
C PRO A 539 -2.86 -29.26 9.43
N LEU A 540 -1.62 -29.69 9.70
CA LEU A 540 -1.16 -30.18 10.99
C LEU A 540 -0.03 -29.29 11.52
N LYS A 541 -0.13 -28.93 12.79
CA LYS A 541 0.93 -28.27 13.55
C LYS A 541 0.77 -28.57 15.02
N ASP A 542 1.78 -29.17 15.65
CA ASP A 542 1.76 -29.56 17.06
C ASP A 542 0.49 -30.37 17.42
N ALA A 543 0.17 -31.35 16.57
CA ALA A 543 -1.07 -32.10 16.56
C ALA A 543 -1.00 -33.45 17.28
N ALA A 544 0.11 -33.81 17.92
CA ALA A 544 0.35 -35.14 18.47
C ALA A 544 -0.75 -35.59 19.45
N ALA A 545 -1.24 -34.66 20.27
CA ALA A 545 -2.29 -34.91 21.25
C ALA A 545 -3.67 -35.20 20.61
N PHE A 546 -3.89 -34.76 19.37
CA PHE A 546 -5.18 -34.82 18.69
C PHE A 546 -5.28 -35.95 17.68
N LEU A 547 -4.16 -36.35 17.07
CA LEU A 547 -4.12 -37.36 16.01
C LEU A 547 -4.89 -38.65 16.32
N PRO A 548 -4.80 -39.27 17.52
CA PRO A 548 -5.57 -40.49 17.82
C PRO A 548 -7.08 -40.26 17.75
N GLY A 549 -7.57 -39.16 18.33
CA GLY A 549 -8.99 -38.81 18.31
C GLY A 549 -9.48 -38.40 16.91
N TYR A 550 -8.64 -37.68 16.16
CA TYR A 550 -8.90 -37.32 14.78
C TYR A 550 -9.05 -38.55 13.87
N VAL A 551 -8.15 -39.54 13.99
CA VAL A 551 -8.25 -40.79 13.21
C VAL A 551 -9.52 -41.56 13.58
N GLU A 552 -9.90 -41.62 14.86
CA GLU A 552 -11.15 -42.25 15.27
C GLU A 552 -12.36 -41.51 14.68
N ASN A 553 -12.34 -40.17 14.67
CA ASN A 553 -13.38 -39.37 14.03
C ASN A 553 -13.49 -39.69 12.53
N LEU A 554 -12.37 -39.73 11.80
CA LEU A 554 -12.36 -40.12 10.38
C LEU A 554 -12.91 -41.53 10.15
N ARG A 555 -12.58 -42.48 11.03
CA ARG A 555 -13.04 -43.88 10.95
C ARG A 555 -14.52 -44.04 11.28
N SER A 556 -15.06 -43.12 12.07
CA SER A 556 -16.46 -43.08 12.50
C SER A 556 -17.41 -42.44 11.47
N LEU A 557 -16.89 -41.78 10.44
CA LEU A 557 -17.70 -41.24 9.35
C LEU A 557 -18.42 -42.40 8.63
N ASP A 558 -19.74 -42.32 8.55
CA ASP A 558 -20.62 -43.26 7.85
C ASP A 558 -20.58 -43.03 6.33
N TYR A 559 -19.38 -42.93 5.78
CA TYR A 559 -19.14 -42.71 4.36
C TYR A 559 -18.07 -43.69 3.90
N PRO A 560 -18.23 -44.36 2.75
CA PRO A 560 -17.29 -45.39 2.31
C PRO A 560 -15.89 -44.83 2.18
N ARG A 561 -14.94 -45.52 2.82
CA ARG A 561 -13.55 -45.08 2.89
C ARG A 561 -12.87 -45.16 1.52
N GLU A 562 -13.33 -46.05 0.66
CA GLU A 562 -12.96 -46.15 -0.75
C GLU A 562 -13.42 -44.95 -1.61
N ALA A 563 -14.30 -44.09 -1.08
CA ALA A 563 -14.68 -42.82 -1.70
C ALA A 563 -13.99 -41.61 -1.02
N ILE A 564 -13.27 -41.81 0.08
CA ILE A 564 -12.58 -40.75 0.82
C ILE A 564 -11.09 -40.78 0.53
N SER A 565 -10.56 -39.65 0.07
CA SER A 565 -9.12 -39.41 0.01
C SER A 565 -8.71 -38.49 1.16
N LEU A 566 -7.49 -38.62 1.66
CA LEU A 566 -6.93 -37.81 2.73
C LEU A 566 -5.73 -37.00 2.21
N GLY A 567 -5.70 -35.71 2.53
CA GLY A 567 -4.54 -34.84 2.34
C GLY A 567 -4.12 -34.27 3.69
N LEU A 568 -2.89 -34.59 4.11
CA LEU A 568 -2.31 -34.14 5.37
C LEU A 568 -1.11 -33.26 5.07
N LEU A 569 -1.02 -32.10 5.71
CA LEU A 569 0.18 -31.24 5.64
C LEU A 569 0.85 -31.17 6.99
N GLU A 570 2.10 -31.59 7.06
CA GLU A 570 2.96 -31.52 8.24
C GLU A 570 4.16 -30.59 7.91
N GLY A 571 4.71 -29.86 8.88
CA GLY A 571 5.93 -29.06 8.65
C GLY A 571 6.41 -28.33 9.90
N ASP A 572 5.70 -27.29 10.34
CA ASP A 572 6.12 -26.42 11.44
C ASP A 572 5.93 -27.04 12.86
N SER A 573 5.77 -28.36 13.00
CA SER A 573 5.55 -29.02 14.30
C SER A 573 6.85 -29.13 15.11
N THR A 574 6.70 -29.10 16.43
CA THR A 574 7.81 -29.22 17.40
C THR A 574 7.60 -30.36 18.40
N ASP A 575 6.45 -31.02 18.35
CA ASP A 575 6.10 -32.19 19.15
C ASP A 575 6.24 -33.50 18.34
N ALA A 576 5.70 -34.61 18.87
CA ALA A 576 5.77 -35.94 18.25
C ALA A 576 4.80 -36.14 17.06
N THR A 577 4.29 -35.06 16.43
CA THR A 577 3.32 -35.14 15.32
C THR A 577 3.85 -35.96 14.16
N GLU A 578 5.09 -35.68 13.72
CA GLU A 578 5.69 -36.37 12.57
C GLU A 578 5.84 -37.88 12.82
N ASP A 579 6.33 -38.25 14.00
CA ASP A 579 6.53 -39.66 14.39
C ASP A 579 5.20 -40.41 14.42
N LEU A 580 4.16 -39.83 15.05
CA LEU A 580 2.84 -40.44 15.10
C LEU A 580 2.19 -40.56 13.71
N LEU A 581 2.34 -39.54 12.85
CA LEU A 581 1.85 -39.64 11.47
C LEU A 581 2.54 -40.77 10.72
N ARG A 582 3.86 -40.94 10.89
CA ARG A 582 4.62 -42.01 10.25
C ARG A 582 4.15 -43.40 10.70
N GLU A 583 3.77 -43.56 11.96
CA GLU A 583 3.18 -44.80 12.48
C GLU A 583 1.77 -45.07 11.95
N LEU A 584 0.95 -44.02 11.80
CA LEU A 584 -0.44 -44.14 11.36
C LEU A 584 -0.58 -44.28 9.83
N LEU A 585 0.37 -43.74 9.07
CA LEU A 585 0.28 -43.64 7.61
C LEU A 585 0.00 -44.97 6.90
N PRO A 586 0.69 -46.10 7.21
CA PRO A 586 0.42 -47.37 6.53
C PRO A 586 -1.01 -47.89 6.74
N ALA A 587 -1.59 -47.64 7.93
CA ALA A 587 -2.97 -48.03 8.22
C ALA A 587 -3.96 -47.15 7.44
N LEU A 588 -3.71 -45.83 7.39
CA LEU A 588 -4.56 -44.91 6.64
C LEU A 588 -4.51 -45.20 5.13
N GLU A 589 -3.33 -45.49 4.58
CA GLU A 589 -3.15 -45.87 3.17
C GLU A 589 -3.88 -47.18 2.80
N ALA A 590 -4.02 -48.10 3.76
CA ALA A 590 -4.76 -49.34 3.56
C ALA A 590 -6.28 -49.16 3.70
N GLU A 591 -6.73 -48.17 4.46
CA GLU A 591 -8.15 -47.96 4.79
C GLU A 591 -8.88 -47.02 3.83
N TYR A 592 -8.18 -46.03 3.24
CA TYR A 592 -8.78 -44.94 2.47
C TYR A 592 -8.41 -45.01 0.98
N ARG A 593 -9.23 -44.38 0.12
CA ARG A 593 -9.04 -44.36 -1.35
C ARG A 593 -7.64 -43.92 -1.76
N ARG A 594 -7.14 -42.86 -1.13
CA ARG A 594 -5.82 -42.28 -1.37
C ARG A 594 -5.41 -41.46 -0.17
N VAL A 595 -4.13 -41.50 0.21
CA VAL A 595 -3.56 -40.63 1.24
C VAL A 595 -2.39 -39.87 0.63
N THR A 596 -2.34 -38.56 0.87
CA THR A 596 -1.26 -37.67 0.42
C THR A 596 -0.70 -36.93 1.63
N LEU A 597 0.52 -37.26 2.03
CA LEU A 597 1.26 -36.52 3.06
C LEU A 597 2.19 -35.49 2.38
N VAL A 598 2.05 -34.24 2.77
CA VAL A 598 2.83 -33.11 2.26
C VAL A 598 3.69 -32.56 3.39
N HIS A 599 5.00 -32.48 3.18
CA HIS A 599 5.90 -31.82 4.13
C HIS A 599 6.26 -30.41 3.63
N ARG A 600 5.93 -29.38 4.41
CA ARG A 600 6.29 -28.00 4.08
C ARG A 600 6.31 -27.08 5.30
N ASP A 601 7.47 -26.51 5.57
CA ASP A 601 7.65 -25.46 6.57
C ASP A 601 7.24 -24.09 6.01
N PHE A 602 6.49 -23.35 6.81
CA PHE A 602 6.12 -21.96 6.51
C PHE A 602 6.74 -20.96 7.51
N GLY A 603 7.44 -21.47 8.53
CA GLY A 603 8.27 -20.67 9.43
C GLY A 603 7.47 -19.82 10.42
N LEU A 604 6.22 -20.20 10.73
CA LEU A 604 5.41 -19.43 11.67
C LEU A 604 5.80 -19.74 13.12
N ARG A 605 6.50 -18.81 13.77
CA ARG A 605 6.72 -18.81 15.22
C ARG A 605 5.94 -17.67 15.87
N LEU A 606 5.21 -17.98 16.94
CA LEU A 606 4.40 -17.04 17.71
C LEU A 606 4.96 -16.98 19.13
N ASP A 607 5.35 -15.79 19.56
CA ASP A 607 5.90 -15.55 20.91
C ASP A 607 4.79 -15.17 21.94
N GLY A 608 3.52 -15.30 21.55
CA GLY A 608 2.34 -14.84 22.32
C GLY A 608 1.03 -15.56 21.94
N PRO A 609 -0.10 -15.19 22.57
CA PRO A 609 -1.37 -15.90 22.43
C PRO A 609 -1.95 -15.82 21.02
N ARG A 610 -2.34 -16.97 20.45
CA ARG A 610 -2.74 -17.09 19.03
C ARG A 610 -3.98 -16.28 18.61
N TRP A 611 -4.74 -15.74 19.56
CA TRP A 611 -5.96 -14.92 19.35
C TRP A 611 -5.71 -13.41 19.41
N GLU A 612 -4.47 -12.97 19.67
CA GLU A 612 -4.16 -11.54 19.77
C GLU A 612 -4.41 -10.82 18.42
N PRO A 613 -5.10 -9.65 18.41
CA PRO A 613 -5.48 -8.99 17.16
C PRO A 613 -4.31 -8.62 16.24
N GLY A 614 -3.19 -8.18 16.82
CA GLY A 614 -2.00 -7.72 16.10
C GLY A 614 -1.23 -8.81 15.35
N ILE A 615 -1.53 -10.09 15.62
CA ILE A 615 -0.88 -11.21 14.93
C ILE A 615 -1.79 -11.92 13.94
N GLN A 616 -3.10 -11.63 13.92
CA GLN A 616 -4.07 -12.37 13.12
C GLN A 616 -3.78 -12.30 11.63
N ARG A 617 -3.36 -11.14 11.09
CA ARG A 617 -3.03 -11.03 9.66
C ARG A 617 -1.86 -11.96 9.29
N ARG A 618 -0.77 -11.92 10.07
CA ARG A 618 0.41 -12.77 9.82
C ARG A 618 0.07 -14.25 9.97
N ARG A 619 -0.62 -14.63 11.05
CA ARG A 619 -1.02 -16.02 11.32
C ARG A 619 -1.94 -16.57 10.23
N ARG A 620 -3.02 -15.84 9.90
CA ARG A 620 -4.01 -16.27 8.89
C ARG A 620 -3.44 -16.27 7.48
N SER A 621 -2.49 -15.37 7.18
CA SER A 621 -1.73 -15.40 5.92
C SER A 621 -0.91 -16.69 5.76
N VAL A 622 -0.20 -17.12 6.82
CA VAL A 622 0.55 -18.39 6.77
C VAL A 622 -0.40 -19.59 6.69
N LEU A 623 -1.49 -19.59 7.46
CA LEU A 623 -2.48 -20.67 7.40
C LEU A 623 -3.12 -20.79 6.01
N ALA A 624 -3.47 -19.67 5.37
CA ALA A 624 -3.96 -19.63 4.00
C ALA A 624 -2.96 -20.24 3.01
N ARG A 625 -1.66 -19.89 3.13
CA ARG A 625 -0.60 -20.49 2.30
C ARG A 625 -0.47 -21.99 2.52
N ALA A 626 -0.57 -22.45 3.76
CA ALA A 626 -0.54 -23.87 4.08
C ALA A 626 -1.75 -24.61 3.48
N ARG A 627 -2.96 -24.07 3.65
CA ARG A 627 -4.18 -24.63 3.05
C ARG A 627 -4.09 -24.69 1.53
N ASN A 628 -3.71 -23.60 0.86
CA ASN A 628 -3.56 -23.58 -0.60
C ASN A 628 -2.47 -24.54 -1.08
N HIS A 629 -1.36 -24.65 -0.36
CA HIS A 629 -0.30 -25.58 -0.71
C HIS A 629 -0.79 -27.03 -0.60
N LEU A 630 -1.43 -27.39 0.51
CA LEU A 630 -2.02 -28.70 0.71
C LEU A 630 -3.05 -29.03 -0.38
N LEU A 631 -3.98 -28.11 -0.64
CA LEU A 631 -4.98 -28.24 -1.70
C LEU A 631 -4.32 -28.51 -3.06
N SER A 632 -3.32 -27.72 -3.45
CA SER A 632 -2.63 -27.86 -4.75
C SER A 632 -1.88 -29.18 -4.91
N ARG A 633 -1.49 -29.81 -3.81
CA ARG A 633 -0.73 -31.08 -3.81
C ARG A 633 -1.63 -32.30 -3.68
N ALA A 634 -2.71 -32.17 -2.93
CA ALA A 634 -3.58 -33.28 -2.60
C ALA A 634 -4.79 -33.39 -3.52
N LEU A 635 -5.35 -32.30 -4.06
CA LEU A 635 -6.54 -32.37 -4.91
C LEU A 635 -6.22 -33.03 -6.26
N ALA A 636 -6.94 -34.11 -6.58
CA ALA A 636 -6.85 -34.81 -7.85
C ALA A 636 -8.21 -34.84 -8.54
N ASP A 637 -8.84 -36.00 -8.62
CA ASP A 637 -10.11 -36.24 -9.32
C ASP A 637 -11.32 -36.23 -8.38
N GLU A 638 -11.15 -35.83 -7.11
CA GLU A 638 -12.26 -35.82 -6.15
C GLU A 638 -13.35 -34.80 -6.52
N GLU A 639 -14.61 -35.14 -6.27
CA GLU A 639 -15.75 -34.27 -6.59
C GLU A 639 -15.99 -33.20 -5.52
N TRP A 640 -15.59 -33.48 -4.27
CA TRP A 640 -15.76 -32.59 -3.13
C TRP A 640 -14.49 -32.52 -2.28
N VAL A 641 -14.28 -31.38 -1.63
CA VAL A 641 -13.22 -31.16 -0.65
C VAL A 641 -13.87 -30.85 0.69
N LEU A 642 -13.54 -31.63 1.72
CA LEU A 642 -13.91 -31.39 3.11
C LEU A 642 -12.67 -30.93 3.87
N TRP A 643 -12.62 -29.65 4.22
CA TRP A 643 -11.67 -29.17 5.22
C TRP A 643 -12.11 -29.65 6.58
N LEU A 644 -11.19 -30.23 7.36
CA LEU A 644 -11.46 -30.68 8.71
C LEU A 644 -10.21 -30.46 9.57
N ASP A 645 -10.31 -29.63 10.60
CA ASP A 645 -9.19 -29.37 11.50
C ASP A 645 -8.93 -30.59 12.41
N VAL A 646 -7.67 -30.80 12.78
CA VAL A 646 -7.23 -31.99 13.54
C VAL A 646 -7.73 -31.99 14.99
N ASP A 647 -7.98 -30.82 15.57
CA ASP A 647 -8.42 -30.61 16.96
C ASP A 647 -9.94 -30.68 17.12
N VAL A 648 -10.68 -31.08 16.08
CA VAL A 648 -12.08 -31.49 16.19
C VAL A 648 -12.17 -32.76 17.04
N THR A 649 -12.85 -32.68 18.18
CA THR A 649 -12.97 -33.82 19.13
C THR A 649 -14.28 -34.57 18.99
N GLY A 650 -15.23 -34.08 18.22
CA GLY A 650 -16.52 -34.75 18.02
C GLY A 650 -17.13 -34.40 16.68
N CYS A 651 -17.46 -35.42 15.91
CA CYS A 651 -18.10 -35.30 14.60
C CYS A 651 -19.25 -36.30 14.52
N PRO A 652 -20.46 -35.92 14.06
CA PRO A 652 -21.52 -36.88 13.84
C PRO A 652 -21.11 -37.85 12.71
N PRO A 653 -21.39 -39.16 12.84
CA PRO A 653 -21.05 -40.14 11.80
C PRO A 653 -21.60 -39.78 10.42
N ASP A 654 -22.79 -39.18 10.36
CA ASP A 654 -23.45 -38.79 9.11
C ASP A 654 -23.08 -37.38 8.62
N LEU A 655 -21.97 -36.79 9.09
CA LEU A 655 -21.53 -35.44 8.71
C LEU A 655 -21.48 -35.26 7.20
N VAL A 656 -20.76 -36.14 6.49
CA VAL A 656 -20.54 -36.01 5.04
C VAL A 656 -21.87 -36.08 4.28
N GLN A 657 -22.75 -37.01 4.66
CA GLN A 657 -24.06 -37.20 4.06
C GLN A 657 -24.95 -35.97 4.26
N ARG A 658 -24.92 -35.35 5.45
CA ARG A 658 -25.72 -34.15 5.72
C ARG A 658 -25.19 -32.91 4.99
N LEU A 659 -23.86 -32.76 4.90
CA LEU A 659 -23.25 -31.66 4.15
C LEU A 659 -23.55 -31.78 2.63
N LEU A 660 -23.37 -32.97 2.04
CA LEU A 660 -23.76 -33.26 0.66
C LEU A 660 -25.28 -33.13 0.45
N GLY A 661 -26.07 -33.59 1.43
CA GLY A 661 -27.54 -33.57 1.43
C GLY A 661 -28.14 -32.16 1.44
N ALA A 662 -27.39 -31.14 1.83
CA ALA A 662 -27.80 -29.74 1.70
C ALA A 662 -27.93 -29.28 0.24
N ARG A 663 -27.29 -29.99 -0.71
CA ARG A 663 -27.30 -29.70 -2.16
C ARG A 663 -26.89 -28.26 -2.47
N LYS A 664 -25.79 -27.81 -1.85
CA LYS A 664 -25.16 -26.50 -2.07
C LYS A 664 -23.67 -26.68 -2.30
N ASP A 665 -23.07 -25.74 -3.01
CA ASP A 665 -21.69 -25.87 -3.46
C ASP A 665 -20.66 -25.62 -2.34
N ILE A 666 -21.03 -24.83 -1.33
CA ILE A 666 -20.21 -24.54 -0.15
C ILE A 666 -21.08 -24.63 1.09
N VAL A 667 -20.77 -25.58 1.98
CA VAL A 667 -21.56 -25.87 3.18
C VAL A 667 -20.67 -25.99 4.41
N VAL A 668 -21.01 -25.23 5.44
CA VAL A 668 -20.33 -25.22 6.75
C VAL A 668 -21.28 -25.74 7.83
N PRO A 669 -20.90 -26.75 8.64
CA PRO A 669 -21.64 -27.12 9.84
C PRO A 669 -21.36 -26.12 10.98
N HIS A 670 -22.12 -26.21 12.06
CA HIS A 670 -21.88 -25.43 13.25
C HIS A 670 -20.75 -26.01 14.10
N CYS A 671 -19.59 -25.34 14.09
CA CYS A 671 -18.53 -25.65 15.05
C CYS A 671 -18.85 -25.03 16.42
N ALA A 672 -19.18 -25.88 17.40
CA ALA A 672 -19.57 -25.48 18.76
C ALA A 672 -18.53 -25.92 19.80
N THR A 673 -18.43 -25.17 20.90
CA THR A 673 -17.49 -25.50 21.98
C THR A 673 -17.89 -26.75 22.77
N THR A 674 -19.19 -26.99 22.85
CA THR A 674 -19.84 -28.16 23.47
C THR A 674 -21.15 -28.41 22.73
N ALA A 675 -21.73 -29.61 22.86
CA ALA A 675 -23.03 -29.89 22.26
C ALA A 675 -24.10 -28.88 22.76
N GLY A 676 -24.82 -28.25 21.83
CA GLY A 676 -25.76 -27.17 22.12
C GLY A 676 -25.14 -25.86 22.63
N GLY A 677 -23.81 -25.77 22.72
CA GLY A 677 -23.07 -24.63 23.24
C GLY A 677 -22.87 -23.48 22.24
N PRO A 678 -22.08 -22.47 22.61
CA PRO A 678 -21.77 -21.34 21.74
C PRO A 678 -20.88 -21.75 20.55
N THR A 679 -20.94 -20.95 19.49
CA THR A 679 -20.07 -21.10 18.31
C THR A 679 -18.61 -20.86 18.70
N TYR A 680 -17.75 -21.80 18.34
CA TYR A 680 -16.29 -21.67 18.41
C TYR A 680 -15.74 -20.91 17.21
N ASP A 681 -16.15 -21.29 16.00
CA ASP A 681 -15.63 -20.71 14.75
C ASP A 681 -16.36 -19.41 14.37
N LEU A 682 -15.86 -18.29 14.92
CA LEU A 682 -16.38 -16.95 14.66
C LEU A 682 -16.09 -16.42 13.24
N ASN A 683 -15.50 -17.21 12.35
CA ASN A 683 -15.36 -16.82 10.94
C ASN A 683 -16.64 -17.10 10.15
N THR A 684 -17.55 -17.94 10.67
CA THR A 684 -18.86 -18.17 10.05
C THR A 684 -19.89 -17.21 10.61
N PHE A 685 -20.39 -16.30 9.78
CA PHE A 685 -21.38 -15.32 10.21
C PHE A 685 -22.32 -14.87 9.09
N VAL A 686 -23.44 -14.30 9.50
CA VAL A 686 -24.38 -13.53 8.67
C VAL A 686 -24.24 -12.05 9.05
N LEU A 687 -24.12 -11.17 8.08
CA LEU A 687 -24.10 -9.73 8.29
C LEU A 687 -25.50 -9.21 8.64
N HIS A 688 -25.57 -8.29 9.59
CA HIS A 688 -26.83 -7.62 9.89
C HIS A 688 -27.31 -6.81 8.66
N PRO A 689 -28.63 -6.61 8.45
CA PRO A 689 -29.13 -5.85 7.30
C PRO A 689 -28.57 -4.43 7.16
N ARG A 690 -28.15 -3.81 8.28
CA ARG A 690 -27.53 -2.47 8.31
C ARG A 690 -26.01 -2.50 8.38
N ALA A 691 -25.37 -3.65 8.17
CA ALA A 691 -23.92 -3.79 8.22
C ALA A 691 -23.20 -2.80 7.31
N GLY A 692 -23.73 -2.53 6.11
CA GLY A 692 -23.14 -1.57 5.16
C GLY A 692 -23.11 -0.11 5.63
N THR A 693 -23.86 0.25 6.68
CA THR A 693 -23.87 1.61 7.25
C THR A 693 -23.06 1.72 8.54
N LEU A 694 -22.49 0.62 9.03
CA LEU A 694 -21.69 0.63 10.26
C LEU A 694 -20.28 1.16 9.97
N ASN A 695 -19.72 1.90 10.93
CA ASN A 695 -18.32 2.29 10.87
C ASN A 695 -17.43 1.11 11.26
N TRP A 696 -16.91 0.42 10.25
CA TRP A 696 -15.98 -0.71 10.40
C TRP A 696 -14.52 -0.30 10.62
N SER A 697 -14.15 0.95 10.31
CA SER A 697 -12.75 1.41 10.30
C SER A 697 -12.06 1.26 11.66
N GLN A 698 -12.79 1.47 12.75
CA GLN A 698 -12.31 1.30 14.12
C GLN A 698 -11.90 -0.15 14.45
N TRP A 699 -12.41 -1.14 13.70
CA TRP A 699 -12.14 -2.57 13.87
C TRP A 699 -11.20 -3.12 12.79
N LEU A 700 -10.71 -2.27 11.88
CA LEU A 700 -9.71 -2.64 10.91
C LEU A 700 -8.34 -2.72 11.61
N ARG A 701 -7.69 -3.88 11.51
CA ARG A 701 -6.37 -4.14 12.11
C ARG A 701 -5.53 -4.85 11.08
N ASP A 702 -4.41 -4.24 10.70
CA ASP A 702 -3.52 -4.73 9.64
C ASP A 702 -4.25 -5.14 8.35
N GLY A 703 -5.24 -4.34 7.95
CA GLY A 703 -6.01 -4.54 6.71
C GLY A 703 -7.08 -5.63 6.78
N ILE A 704 -7.29 -6.29 7.93
CA ILE A 704 -8.38 -7.27 8.12
C ILE A 704 -9.37 -6.80 9.19
N LEU A 705 -10.66 -7.08 9.00
CA LEU A 705 -11.71 -6.74 9.95
C LEU A 705 -11.70 -7.70 11.14
N GLN A 706 -11.59 -7.13 12.34
CA GLN A 706 -11.59 -7.87 13.61
C GLN A 706 -12.59 -7.24 14.61
N PRO A 707 -13.90 -7.21 14.29
CA PRO A 707 -14.91 -6.64 15.16
C PRO A 707 -15.17 -7.54 16.39
N PRO A 708 -15.63 -6.98 17.52
CA PRO A 708 -16.07 -7.80 18.65
C PRO A 708 -17.27 -8.66 18.25
N ARG A 709 -17.42 -9.82 18.89
CA ARG A 709 -18.55 -10.72 18.68
C ARG A 709 -19.88 -9.96 18.87
N GLY A 710 -20.78 -10.10 17.90
CA GLY A 710 -22.10 -9.46 17.86
C GLY A 710 -22.13 -8.09 17.16
N PHE A 711 -20.99 -7.46 16.91
CA PHE A 711 -20.95 -6.20 16.18
C PHE A 711 -21.18 -6.42 14.68
N GLY A 712 -22.40 -6.16 14.23
CA GLY A 712 -22.80 -6.25 12.82
C GLY A 712 -22.82 -7.67 12.23
N ARG A 713 -22.62 -8.71 13.07
CA ARG A 713 -22.50 -10.12 12.69
C ARG A 713 -23.34 -10.99 13.63
N THR A 714 -24.09 -11.94 13.06
CA THR A 714 -24.81 -13.02 13.75
C THR A 714 -24.12 -14.36 13.48
N TYR A 715 -23.96 -15.21 14.50
CA TYR A 715 -23.22 -16.49 14.42
C TYR A 715 -24.15 -17.71 14.47
N LEU A 716 -23.62 -18.91 14.20
CA LEU A 716 -24.44 -20.10 13.99
C LEU A 716 -25.20 -20.59 15.23
N ASP A 717 -24.68 -20.37 16.44
CA ASP A 717 -25.40 -20.66 17.68
C ASP A 717 -26.70 -19.86 17.82
N GLU A 718 -26.73 -18.62 17.33
CA GLU A 718 -27.92 -17.77 17.30
C GLU A 718 -28.90 -18.14 16.17
N LEU A 719 -28.48 -19.01 15.24
CA LEU A 719 -29.25 -19.42 14.06
C LEU A 719 -29.81 -20.85 14.15
N ARG A 720 -29.72 -21.50 15.31
CA ARG A 720 -30.31 -22.83 15.55
C ARG A 720 -31.81 -22.86 15.25
N GLY A 721 -32.29 -23.99 14.75
CA GLY A 721 -33.68 -24.20 14.35
C GLY A 721 -34.08 -23.47 13.07
N LYS A 722 -33.17 -22.78 12.38
CA LYS A 722 -33.42 -22.14 11.08
C LYS A 722 -33.22 -23.09 9.90
N GLY A 723 -32.73 -24.31 10.13
CA GLY A 723 -32.37 -25.23 9.05
C GLY A 723 -31.21 -24.69 8.23
N LEU A 724 -31.24 -24.85 6.91
CA LEU A 724 -30.19 -24.36 6.02
C LEU A 724 -30.25 -22.82 5.90
N VAL A 725 -29.16 -22.13 6.28
CA VAL A 725 -29.07 -20.66 6.24
C VAL A 725 -28.02 -20.20 5.23
N ARG A 726 -28.27 -19.11 4.52
CA ARG A 726 -27.23 -18.45 3.71
C ARG A 726 -26.33 -17.65 4.64
N VAL A 727 -25.00 -17.79 4.49
CA VAL A 727 -24.01 -17.08 5.30
C VAL A 727 -23.15 -16.16 4.44
N ASP A 728 -22.68 -15.06 5.03
CA ASP A 728 -21.82 -14.07 4.35
C ASP A 728 -20.34 -14.44 4.45
N SER A 729 -20.00 -15.32 5.39
CA SER A 729 -18.66 -15.82 5.63
C SER A 729 -18.69 -17.24 6.19
N VAL A 730 -17.61 -17.99 5.98
CA VAL A 730 -17.43 -19.35 6.50
C VAL A 730 -16.16 -19.47 7.32
N GLY A 731 -16.14 -20.44 8.21
CA GLY A 731 -14.96 -20.90 8.93
C GLY A 731 -14.32 -22.12 8.30
N GLY A 732 -13.18 -22.51 8.85
CA GLY A 732 -12.34 -23.59 8.31
C GLY A 732 -12.28 -24.83 9.17
N THR A 733 -12.93 -24.82 10.35
CA THR A 733 -12.86 -25.94 11.29
C THR A 733 -13.45 -27.22 10.69
N ALA A 734 -14.56 -27.07 9.99
CA ALA A 734 -15.11 -28.05 9.07
C ALA A 734 -15.78 -27.30 7.92
N LEU A 735 -15.47 -27.60 6.66
CA LEU A 735 -16.04 -26.88 5.51
C LEU A 735 -16.04 -27.77 4.27
N LEU A 736 -17.23 -28.03 3.71
CA LEU A 736 -17.39 -28.77 2.46
C LEU A 736 -17.49 -27.80 1.28
N VAL A 737 -16.65 -28.01 0.26
CA VAL A 737 -16.60 -27.21 -0.98
C VAL A 737 -16.63 -28.16 -2.18
N ARG A 738 -17.44 -27.84 -3.20
CA ARG A 738 -17.42 -28.56 -4.48
C ARG A 738 -16.05 -28.37 -5.12
N ALA A 739 -15.37 -29.47 -5.45
CA ALA A 739 -13.97 -29.44 -5.86
C ALA A 739 -13.70 -28.60 -7.12
N ASP A 740 -14.66 -28.52 -8.04
CA ASP A 740 -14.54 -27.69 -9.24
C ASP A 740 -14.36 -26.22 -8.91
N LEU A 741 -14.95 -25.71 -7.82
CA LEU A 741 -14.71 -24.32 -7.41
C LEU A 741 -13.24 -24.09 -7.08
N HIS A 742 -12.59 -25.05 -6.41
CA HIS A 742 -11.15 -24.99 -6.15
C HIS A 742 -10.33 -25.09 -7.43
N ARG A 743 -10.75 -25.92 -8.40
CA ARG A 743 -10.11 -26.02 -9.72
C ARG A 743 -10.28 -24.73 -10.54
N ASP A 744 -11.39 -24.03 -10.36
CA ASP A 744 -11.71 -22.74 -10.98
C ASP A 744 -11.07 -21.55 -10.25
N GLY A 745 -10.23 -21.79 -9.24
CA GLY A 745 -9.43 -20.76 -8.57
C GLY A 745 -9.97 -20.28 -7.22
N LEU A 746 -11.03 -20.89 -6.67
CA LEU A 746 -11.45 -20.61 -5.29
C LEU A 746 -10.36 -21.08 -4.33
N VAL A 747 -9.70 -20.15 -3.64
CA VAL A 747 -8.60 -20.45 -2.71
C VAL A 747 -8.79 -19.70 -1.39
N PHE A 748 -7.92 -19.95 -0.41
CA PHE A 748 -7.84 -19.17 0.81
C PHE A 748 -6.87 -18.00 0.56
N PRO A 749 -7.32 -16.74 0.44
CA PRO A 749 -6.42 -15.64 0.15
C PRO A 749 -5.46 -15.41 1.34
N ALA A 750 -4.16 -15.41 1.04
CA ALA A 750 -3.09 -15.17 2.01
C ALA A 750 -2.87 -13.69 2.32
N PHE A 751 -3.66 -12.81 1.70
CA PHE A 751 -3.67 -11.37 1.88
C PHE A 751 -5.11 -10.91 2.12
N PRO A 752 -5.31 -9.68 2.62
CA PRO A 752 -6.65 -9.17 2.81
C PRO A 752 -7.42 -9.07 1.48
N TYR A 753 -8.52 -9.81 1.35
CA TYR A 753 -9.46 -9.79 0.24
C TYR A 753 -10.77 -9.16 0.73
N ARG A 754 -11.10 -7.96 0.27
CA ARG A 754 -12.22 -7.13 0.79
C ARG A 754 -12.19 -6.97 2.32
N GLN A 755 -11.00 -6.74 2.88
CA GLN A 755 -10.74 -6.64 4.33
C GLN A 755 -11.04 -7.93 5.13
N LEU A 756 -11.22 -9.07 4.44
CA LEU A 756 -11.32 -10.41 5.01
C LEU A 756 -10.06 -11.19 4.64
N ILE A 757 -9.77 -12.31 5.28
CA ILE A 757 -8.58 -13.11 4.96
C ILE A 757 -8.88 -14.59 5.16
N GLU A 758 -8.12 -15.46 4.50
CA GLU A 758 -8.18 -16.90 4.78
C GLU A 758 -9.61 -17.44 4.53
N THR A 759 -10.32 -18.03 5.49
CA THR A 759 -11.69 -18.56 5.30
C THR A 759 -12.74 -17.49 5.03
N GLU A 760 -12.65 -16.34 5.72
CA GLU A 760 -13.55 -15.21 5.45
C GLU A 760 -13.30 -14.64 4.05
N GLY A 761 -12.04 -14.64 3.63
CA GLY A 761 -11.64 -14.26 2.27
C GLY A 761 -12.15 -15.23 1.21
N LEU A 762 -12.10 -16.55 1.47
CA LEU A 762 -12.64 -17.58 0.59
C LEU A 762 -14.14 -17.37 0.36
N ALA A 763 -14.92 -17.07 1.40
CA ALA A 763 -16.35 -16.79 1.24
C ALA A 763 -16.61 -15.55 0.37
N ALA A 764 -15.79 -14.51 0.52
CA ALA A 764 -15.88 -13.31 -0.32
C ALA A 764 -15.48 -13.61 -1.78
N MET A 765 -14.45 -14.42 -2.01
CA MET A 765 -14.08 -14.87 -3.35
C MET A 765 -15.19 -15.72 -3.98
N ALA A 766 -15.77 -16.68 -3.22
CA ALA A 766 -16.88 -17.50 -3.70
C ALA A 766 -18.07 -16.64 -4.16
N ARG A 767 -18.40 -15.59 -3.40
CA ARG A 767 -19.45 -14.63 -3.77
C ARG A 767 -19.13 -13.89 -5.07
N ASP A 768 -17.88 -13.50 -5.26
CA ASP A 768 -17.42 -12.82 -6.47
C ASP A 768 -17.40 -13.76 -7.69
N MET A 769 -17.20 -15.07 -7.45
CA MET A 769 -17.39 -16.15 -8.42
C MET A 769 -18.87 -16.52 -8.65
N GLY A 770 -19.82 -15.76 -8.08
CA GLY A 770 -21.27 -16.00 -8.25
C GLY A 770 -21.82 -17.16 -7.43
N THR A 771 -21.04 -17.70 -6.49
CA THR A 771 -21.42 -18.82 -5.61
C THR A 771 -21.76 -18.34 -4.20
N ALA A 772 -22.77 -18.94 -3.57
CA ALA A 772 -23.16 -18.60 -2.20
C ALA A 772 -22.67 -19.65 -1.19
N CYS A 773 -22.29 -19.19 0.00
CA CYS A 773 -21.97 -20.04 1.14
C CYS A 773 -23.22 -20.30 1.99
N TRP A 774 -23.30 -21.50 2.57
CA TRP A 774 -24.45 -21.94 3.37
C TRP A 774 -24.00 -22.59 4.68
N GLY A 775 -24.73 -22.31 5.75
CA GLY A 775 -24.52 -22.89 7.07
C GLY A 775 -25.63 -23.87 7.44
N LEU A 776 -25.29 -24.90 8.21
CA LEU A 776 -26.21 -25.80 8.91
C LEU A 776 -26.06 -25.60 10.43
N PRO A 777 -26.81 -24.66 11.04
CA PRO A 777 -26.71 -24.31 12.47
C PRO A 777 -27.00 -25.48 13.43
N ASP A 778 -27.81 -26.45 12.97
CA ASP A 778 -28.25 -27.62 13.74
C ASP A 778 -27.35 -28.85 13.53
N LEU A 779 -26.38 -28.78 12.61
CA LEU A 779 -25.38 -29.84 12.41
C LEU A 779 -24.10 -29.45 13.14
N GLU A 780 -23.85 -30.07 14.29
CA GLU A 780 -22.73 -29.68 15.14
C GLU A 780 -21.46 -30.48 14.87
N VAL A 781 -20.32 -29.80 14.92
CA VAL A 781 -18.99 -30.39 15.06
C VAL A 781 -18.36 -29.77 16.31
N LEU A 782 -17.70 -30.57 17.15
CA LEU A 782 -17.24 -30.14 18.47
C LEU A 782 -15.75 -29.81 18.45
N HIS A 783 -15.44 -28.59 18.90
CA HIS A 783 -14.08 -28.14 19.17
C HIS A 783 -14.03 -27.53 20.58
N PRO A 784 -13.51 -28.24 21.60
CA PRO A 784 -13.49 -27.75 22.97
C PRO A 784 -12.52 -26.58 23.12
N HIS A 785 -12.85 -25.61 23.99
CA HIS A 785 -11.89 -24.62 24.44
C HIS A 785 -10.80 -25.35 25.26
N HIS A 786 -9.55 -25.32 24.80
CA HIS A 786 -8.47 -25.97 25.54
C HIS A 786 -8.28 -25.35 26.92
N ALA A 787 -8.35 -26.20 27.95
CA ALA A 787 -8.01 -25.92 29.34
C ALA A 787 -6.51 -25.59 29.59
N ALA A 788 -5.70 -25.44 28.53
CA ALA A 788 -4.27 -25.15 28.64
C ALA A 788 -3.98 -23.68 29.03
N ASP A 789 -4.94 -22.76 28.87
CA ASP A 789 -4.74 -21.34 29.15
C ASP A 789 -5.00 -20.93 30.62
N GLN A 790 -5.62 -21.79 31.43
CA GLN A 790 -5.90 -21.47 32.85
C GLN A 790 -4.76 -21.83 33.81
N ALA A 791 -3.75 -22.57 33.37
CA ALA A 791 -2.63 -22.98 34.23
C ALA A 791 -1.58 -21.89 34.46
N LYS A 792 -1.59 -20.78 33.69
CA LYS A 792 -0.61 -19.68 33.82
C LYS A 792 -1.12 -18.48 34.62
N THR A 793 -2.43 -18.36 34.83
CA THR A 793 -3.06 -17.26 35.60
C THR A 793 -3.11 -17.51 37.11
N ALA A 794 -2.74 -18.71 37.58
CA ALA A 794 -2.81 -19.07 39.00
C ALA A 794 -1.54 -18.76 39.82
N VAL A 795 -0.51 -18.10 39.27
CA VAL A 795 0.79 -17.91 39.95
C VAL A 795 1.09 -16.45 40.39
N MET A 796 0.21 -15.47 40.13
CA MET A 796 0.50 -14.06 40.49
C MET A 796 -0.63 -13.31 41.20
N ALA A 797 -1.28 -13.94 42.17
CA ALA A 797 -2.03 -13.21 43.19
C ALA A 797 -1.28 -13.32 44.54
N PRO A 798 -0.76 -12.22 45.13
CA PRO A 798 -0.35 -12.25 46.52
C PRO A 798 -1.63 -12.23 47.39
N SER A 799 -1.78 -13.23 48.26
CA SER A 799 -2.83 -13.28 49.29
C SER A 799 -2.49 -12.37 50.49
N PRO A 800 -3.44 -12.06 51.39
CA PRO A 800 -4.90 -12.12 51.27
C PRO A 800 -5.59 -10.74 51.29
#